data_AF-A0A945X200-F1
#
_entry.id   AF-A0A945X200-F1
#
_cell.length_a   1.000
_cell.length_b   1.000
_cell.length_c   1.000
_cell.angle_alpha   90.00
_cell.angle_beta   90.00
_cell.angle_gamma   90.00
#
_symmetry.space_group_name_H-M   'P 1'
#
loop_
_entity.id
_entity.type
_entity.pdbx_description
1 polymer ?
#
loop_
_entity_poly.entity_id
_entity_poly.type
_entity_poly.pdbx_seq_one_letter_code
_entity_poly.pdbx_strand_id
1 'polypeptide(L)'
;MVSPDSNTPDEHAEFLQFAGLMAHQLKSPIAAAASLLNAVLGEHAGPLTPRQKKALERMDSCLGESLQAMRRMLDIVKPQSDDEHGQSLADVVGCLHRAEGSFRRALTAQSIAFSVDTDLRIAYVRVGEAALLEVLSALLSNAIKYTPDNGSLRVDVASLADSGTTRVSVHDSGIGIPEENREHVFEPFFRTLTARSSDRPGVGLGLAFVASVVRKAGGEISAHRSDLGGARITVDLPTVPEDELGELIEEAGEPHMRVVIVGGVAAGPKAGAKIIRLMPDADVTIIEKGKVLSYAGCGLPYYVSGAVHDERELTSTPAGVVRDSVFFQKVKNVHALGSTEAIEIDRRRKVVRTRSCLNDTESSVPYDKLVLATGASPVRPAIPGVDLLGVYTLHGVSDAEGIKAALASGLAHDVVIVGGGLVGVEMTEALVSRGCRVTIVEIESQILRMFDWEIARLAERHMEAKGVRVMTNTRVTAIEGRADELGRAGSVRTDRDSLPVDMVILAAGVRPNVELAVKAGLDISKETGAIEVDDHLCTSDPDIYAAGDCVGCRDLITGQPCYVPLGSTANKQGRVAAVNVCGGDEAFPGVLGTTVCKVFDYCVGRTGLTEAGARELGYDVLTVLAPAPDRAHFMPTAQMLLLKLVVEEETGRLLGAQVTGPGEGPKRIDIAAMAITAGMSVDDLANADLGYAPPYSPAFDNIITAANVARNKRAGHMVGISPVEVKRKLESGDDFVFLDLRTPGEVERERLPGATCIPLASLRGRLAELPREKEIITFCQISLRGYEGALILRANGFSDVKVMDGGTAMWPYEKA
;
A
#
# COMPACT_ATOMS: atom_id res chain seq x y z
N MET A 1 17.88 22.93 74.46
CA MET A 1 17.02 23.75 73.60
C MET A 1 17.84 24.19 72.40
N VAL A 2 17.63 23.54 71.26
CA VAL A 2 17.97 24.08 69.94
C VAL A 2 16.75 23.74 69.08
N SER A 3 16.03 24.77 68.65
CA SER A 3 14.85 24.65 67.79
C SER A 3 15.23 24.15 66.39
N PRO A 4 14.38 23.34 65.74
CA PRO A 4 14.47 23.07 64.31
C PRO A 4 13.52 24.02 63.58
N ASP A 5 13.98 25.22 63.23
CA ASP A 5 13.28 26.11 62.30
C ASP A 5 14.29 27.10 61.71
N SER A 6 14.91 26.71 60.60
CA SER A 6 15.53 27.64 59.63
C SER A 6 15.98 26.88 58.36
N ASN A 7 15.04 26.49 57.50
CA ASN A 7 15.35 26.39 56.07
C ASN A 7 14.98 27.74 55.46
N THR A 8 15.99 28.54 55.12
CA THR A 8 15.78 29.82 54.44
C THR A 8 15.48 29.59 52.94
N PRO A 9 14.73 30.48 52.27
CA PRO A 9 14.41 30.37 50.85
C PRO A 9 15.63 30.28 49.89
N ASP A 10 16.80 30.75 50.32
CA ASP A 10 18.04 30.82 49.52
C ASP A 10 18.69 29.45 49.27
N GLU A 11 18.75 28.56 50.28
CA GLU A 11 19.40 27.25 50.14
C GLU A 11 18.64 26.33 49.16
N HIS A 12 17.32 26.49 49.09
CA HIS A 12 16.47 25.71 48.19
C HIS A 12 16.62 26.17 46.73
N ALA A 13 16.89 27.46 46.50
CA ALA A 13 17.15 28.01 45.17
C ALA A 13 18.53 27.58 44.66
N GLU A 14 19.57 27.63 45.51
CA GLU A 14 20.92 27.15 45.17
C GLU A 14 20.94 25.65 44.85
N PHE A 15 20.21 24.83 45.62
CA PHE A 15 20.09 23.39 45.37
C PHE A 15 19.41 23.09 44.03
N LEU A 16 18.34 23.81 43.69
CA LEU A 16 17.66 23.66 42.40
C LEU A 16 18.53 24.12 41.24
N GLN A 17 19.27 25.21 41.40
CA GLN A 17 20.21 25.69 40.38
C GLN A 17 21.35 24.68 40.13
N PHE A 18 21.89 24.08 41.21
CA PHE A 18 22.85 22.99 41.13
C PHE A 18 22.27 21.74 40.44
N ALA A 19 21.03 21.35 40.79
CA ALA A 19 20.34 20.23 40.16
C ALA A 19 20.09 20.46 38.66
N GLY A 20 19.76 21.68 38.24
CA GLY A 20 19.63 22.05 36.83
C GLY A 20 20.95 21.96 36.06
N LEU A 21 22.06 22.38 36.68
CA LEU A 21 23.40 22.29 36.10
C LEU A 21 23.84 20.83 35.90
N MET A 22 23.57 19.97 36.90
CA MET A 22 23.80 18.53 36.81
C MET A 22 22.91 17.86 35.76
N ALA A 23 21.62 18.21 35.69
CA ALA A 23 20.71 17.70 34.66
C ALA A 23 21.18 18.07 33.24
N HIS A 24 21.73 19.28 33.05
CA HIS A 24 22.30 19.69 31.76
C HIS A 24 23.54 18.86 31.38
N GLN A 25 24.44 18.58 32.33
CA GLN A 25 25.65 17.78 32.09
C GLN A 25 25.35 16.29 31.85
N LEU A 26 24.33 15.74 32.52
CA LEU A 26 23.95 14.33 32.40
C LEU A 26 23.03 14.02 31.20
N LYS A 27 22.37 15.04 30.63
CA LYS A 27 21.46 14.87 29.48
C LYS A 27 22.14 14.23 28.29
N SER A 28 23.29 14.77 27.87
CA SER A 28 24.03 14.32 26.70
C SER A 28 24.56 12.88 26.81
N PRO A 29 25.26 12.47 27.90
CA PRO A 29 25.76 11.10 28.02
C PRO A 29 24.63 10.06 28.12
N ILE A 30 23.52 10.37 28.80
CA ILE A 30 22.37 9.46 28.89
C ILE A 30 21.64 9.36 27.54
N ALA A 31 21.51 10.46 26.79
CA ALA A 31 20.96 10.42 25.43
C ALA A 31 21.84 9.60 24.47
N ALA A 32 23.15 9.69 24.60
CA ALA A 32 24.09 8.85 23.84
C ALA A 32 23.95 7.36 24.21
N ALA A 33 23.81 7.04 25.50
CA ALA A 33 23.58 5.67 25.96
C ALA A 33 22.25 5.10 25.42
N ALA A 34 21.18 5.90 25.43
CA ALA A 34 19.89 5.52 24.85
C ALA A 34 19.98 5.30 23.34
N SER A 35 20.75 6.12 22.62
CA SER A 35 20.97 5.96 21.17
C SER A 35 21.71 4.65 20.85
N LEU A 36 22.76 4.32 21.61
CA LEU A 36 23.51 3.07 21.44
C LEU A 36 22.64 1.86 21.78
N LEU A 37 21.83 1.96 22.83
CA LEU A 37 20.89 0.90 23.21
C LEU A 37 19.84 0.66 22.13
N ASN A 38 19.30 1.71 21.52
CA ASN A 38 18.37 1.61 20.40
C ASN A 38 19.00 0.97 19.16
N ALA A 39 20.28 1.24 18.89
CA ALA A 39 21.01 0.57 17.82
C ALA A 39 21.12 -0.95 18.06
N VAL A 40 21.40 -1.37 19.30
CA VAL A 40 21.46 -2.79 19.71
C VAL A 40 20.07 -3.44 19.70
N LEU A 41 19.04 -2.77 20.23
CA LEU A 41 17.65 -3.24 20.20
C LEU A 41 17.10 -3.37 18.78
N GLY A 42 17.58 -2.54 17.85
CA GLY A 42 17.32 -2.64 16.41
C GLY A 42 18.15 -3.70 15.70
N GLU A 43 18.90 -4.53 16.44
CA GLU A 43 19.73 -5.64 15.93
C GLU A 43 20.83 -5.22 14.91
N HIS A 44 21.19 -3.93 14.87
CA HIS A 44 22.26 -3.41 14.01
C HIS A 44 23.65 -3.94 14.43
N ALA A 45 23.76 -4.47 15.65
CA ALA A 45 24.95 -5.11 16.20
C ALA A 45 24.87 -6.66 16.18
N GLY A 46 23.82 -7.24 15.56
CA GLY A 46 23.56 -8.67 15.50
C GLY A 46 22.25 -9.08 16.19
N PRO A 47 21.79 -10.32 15.96
CA PRO A 47 20.51 -10.82 16.48
C PRO A 47 20.53 -10.99 18.00
N LEU A 48 19.42 -10.64 18.65
CA LEU A 48 19.28 -10.73 20.10
C LEU A 48 18.47 -11.97 20.51
N THR A 49 18.90 -12.64 21.59
CA THR A 49 18.05 -13.65 22.23
C THR A 49 16.85 -12.98 22.91
N PRO A 50 15.70 -13.68 23.09
CA PRO A 50 14.53 -13.13 23.77
C PRO A 50 14.81 -12.60 25.18
N ARG A 51 15.75 -13.25 25.90
CA ARG A 51 16.17 -12.82 27.24
C ARG A 51 17.01 -11.54 27.21
N GLN A 52 17.89 -11.38 26.22
CA GLN A 52 18.65 -10.15 26.01
C GLN A 52 17.73 -9.01 25.62
N LYS A 53 16.81 -9.23 24.66
CA LYS A 53 15.84 -8.22 24.25
C LYS A 53 15.02 -7.70 25.42
N LYS A 54 14.46 -8.58 26.25
CA LYS A 54 13.70 -8.20 27.45
C LYS A 54 14.54 -7.40 28.48
N ALA A 55 15.83 -7.74 28.63
CA ALA A 55 16.72 -7.00 29.51
C ALA A 55 17.05 -5.60 28.96
N LEU A 56 17.27 -5.49 27.65
CA LEU A 56 17.56 -4.24 26.95
C LEU A 56 16.33 -3.31 26.89
N GLU A 57 15.13 -3.85 26.68
CA GLU A 57 13.86 -3.09 26.77
C GLU A 57 13.66 -2.52 28.18
N ARG A 58 14.05 -3.28 29.22
CA ARG A 58 14.00 -2.79 30.61
C ARG A 58 15.03 -1.68 30.85
N MET A 59 16.22 -1.78 30.24
CA MET A 59 17.24 -0.71 30.29
C MET A 59 16.77 0.55 29.57
N ASP A 60 16.10 0.41 28.41
CA ASP A 60 15.58 1.52 27.61
C ASP A 60 14.50 2.29 28.39
N SER A 61 13.59 1.57 29.04
CA SER A 61 12.61 2.16 29.96
C SER A 61 13.28 2.97 31.07
N CYS A 62 14.34 2.44 31.71
CA CYS A 62 15.06 3.15 32.78
C CYS A 62 15.79 4.41 32.28
N LEU A 63 16.39 4.36 31.08
CA LEU A 63 17.05 5.51 30.46
C LEU A 63 16.03 6.58 30.03
N GLY A 64 14.88 6.17 29.48
CA GLY A 64 13.78 7.06 29.15
C GLY A 64 13.25 7.81 30.37
N GLU A 65 13.02 7.11 31.47
CA GLU A 65 12.62 7.72 32.75
C GLU A 65 13.67 8.71 33.27
N SER A 66 14.96 8.39 33.12
CA SER A 66 16.07 9.26 33.54
C SER A 66 16.14 10.53 32.68
N LEU A 67 15.97 10.42 31.36
CA LEU A 67 15.92 11.57 30.45
C LEU A 67 14.73 12.48 30.76
N GLN A 68 13.57 11.90 31.06
CA GLN A 68 12.39 12.66 31.42
C GLN A 68 12.56 13.38 32.76
N ALA A 69 13.15 12.72 33.77
CA ALA A 69 13.47 13.35 35.05
C ALA A 69 14.44 14.54 34.89
N MET A 70 15.44 14.42 34.02
CA MET A 70 16.36 15.53 33.72
C MET A 70 15.70 16.69 32.99
N ARG A 71 14.83 16.41 32.00
CA ARG A 71 14.07 17.47 31.31
C ARG A 71 13.20 18.24 32.31
N ARG A 72 12.46 17.54 33.17
CA ARG A 72 11.65 18.15 34.23
C ARG A 72 12.49 18.99 35.20
N MET A 73 13.68 18.52 35.58
CA MET A 73 14.61 19.33 36.39
C MET A 73 15.04 20.61 35.67
N LEU A 74 15.39 20.53 34.39
CA LEU A 74 15.78 21.71 33.60
C LEU A 74 14.62 22.70 33.48
N ASP A 75 13.40 22.23 33.27
CA ASP A 75 12.24 23.11 33.09
C ASP A 75 11.74 23.74 34.41
N ILE A 76 11.98 23.08 35.55
CA ILE A 76 11.80 23.67 36.88
C ILE A 76 12.78 24.82 37.12
N VAL A 77 14.03 24.72 36.62
CA VAL A 77 15.15 25.63 36.95
C VAL A 77 15.33 26.78 35.96
N LYS A 78 14.84 26.66 34.71
CA LYS A 78 14.96 27.73 33.71
C LYS A 78 14.33 29.06 34.18
N PRO A 79 15.08 30.18 34.17
CA PRO A 79 14.53 31.52 34.43
C PRO A 79 13.72 32.04 33.24
N GLN A 80 12.81 32.99 33.50
CA GLN A 80 11.98 33.64 32.48
C GLN A 80 12.87 34.41 31.49
N SER A 81 12.69 34.16 30.19
CA SER A 81 13.06 35.12 29.15
C SER A 81 11.82 35.96 28.82
N ASP A 82 11.97 37.28 28.80
CA ASP A 82 10.88 38.23 28.53
C ASP A 82 10.21 38.04 27.15
N ASP A 83 10.83 37.28 26.23
CA ASP A 83 10.29 36.96 24.90
C ASP A 83 9.14 35.91 24.89
N GLU A 84 8.84 35.23 26.00
CA GLU A 84 7.77 34.21 26.06
C GLU A 84 6.41 34.74 26.57
N HIS A 85 6.24 36.06 26.72
CA HIS A 85 4.93 36.64 27.02
C HIS A 85 3.97 36.68 25.81
N GLY A 86 4.41 36.26 24.61
CA GLY A 86 3.62 36.32 23.38
C GLY A 86 3.07 34.97 22.90
N GLN A 87 1.75 34.82 22.96
CA GLN A 87 0.91 34.09 21.97
C GLN A 87 0.86 32.55 21.92
N SER A 88 1.41 31.77 22.87
CA SER A 88 1.17 30.30 22.82
C SER A 88 -0.10 29.91 23.59
N LEU A 89 -1.15 29.58 22.84
CA LEU A 89 -2.42 29.07 23.34
C LEU A 89 -2.49 27.55 23.18
N ALA A 90 -3.21 26.88 24.08
CA ALA A 90 -3.50 25.47 23.92
C ALA A 90 -4.94 25.14 24.31
N ASP A 91 -5.58 24.32 23.48
CA ASP A 91 -6.88 23.73 23.79
C ASP A 91 -6.70 22.59 24.81
N VAL A 92 -7.26 22.79 26.00
CA VAL A 92 -7.25 21.84 27.10
C VAL A 92 -7.93 20.53 26.73
N VAL A 93 -9.05 20.59 26.00
CA VAL A 93 -9.83 19.40 25.63
C VAL A 93 -9.08 18.57 24.58
N GLY A 94 -8.57 19.22 23.52
CA GLY A 94 -7.72 18.58 22.52
C GLY A 94 -6.42 17.98 23.09
N CYS A 95 -5.74 18.70 23.99
CA CYS A 95 -4.56 18.19 24.69
C CYS A 95 -4.87 16.97 25.56
N LEU A 96 -6.02 16.97 26.25
CA LEU A 96 -6.44 15.85 27.10
C LEU A 96 -6.67 14.57 26.29
N HIS A 97 -7.40 14.66 25.18
CA HIS A 97 -7.64 13.50 24.31
C HIS A 97 -6.33 12.92 23.71
N ARG A 98 -5.36 13.78 23.37
CA ARG A 98 -4.03 13.34 22.93
C ARG A 98 -3.22 12.66 24.05
N ALA A 99 -3.27 13.22 25.26
CA ALA A 99 -2.62 12.62 26.43
C ALA A 99 -3.22 11.25 26.75
N GLU A 100 -4.56 11.13 26.78
CA GLU A 100 -5.28 9.86 26.94
C GLU A 100 -4.82 8.81 25.94
N GLY A 101 -4.80 9.16 24.65
CA GLY A 101 -4.44 8.24 23.57
C GLY A 101 -3.08 7.56 23.79
N SER A 102 -2.14 8.27 24.42
CA SER A 102 -0.80 7.77 24.74
C SER A 102 -0.77 6.74 25.88
N PHE A 103 -1.76 6.75 26.78
CA PHE A 103 -1.84 5.86 27.95
C PHE A 103 -2.87 4.74 27.85
N ARG A 104 -3.63 4.68 26.74
CA ARG A 104 -4.70 3.68 26.54
C ARG A 104 -4.22 2.23 26.72
N ARG A 105 -3.02 1.89 26.26
CA ARG A 105 -2.42 0.55 26.48
C ARG A 105 -2.20 0.22 27.96
N ALA A 106 -1.74 1.20 28.74
CA ALA A 106 -1.48 1.02 30.17
C ALA A 106 -2.79 0.87 30.96
N LEU A 107 -3.80 1.66 30.62
CA LEU A 107 -5.15 1.56 31.20
C LEU A 107 -5.76 0.18 30.94
N THR A 108 -5.68 -0.32 29.71
CA THR A 108 -6.17 -1.67 29.37
C THR A 108 -5.37 -2.77 30.06
N ALA A 109 -4.04 -2.67 30.12
CA ALA A 109 -3.20 -3.69 30.75
C ALA A 109 -3.50 -3.88 32.24
N GLN A 110 -3.87 -2.80 32.95
CA GLN A 110 -4.25 -2.82 34.36
C GLN A 110 -5.77 -2.93 34.58
N SER A 111 -6.56 -3.05 33.50
CA SER A 111 -8.03 -3.06 33.55
C SER A 111 -8.64 -1.87 34.31
N ILE A 112 -8.02 -0.69 34.23
CA ILE A 112 -8.51 0.52 34.90
C ILE A 112 -9.67 1.11 34.10
N ALA A 113 -10.83 1.28 34.73
CA ALA A 113 -11.96 1.97 34.13
C ALA A 113 -11.65 3.47 34.02
N PHE A 114 -11.63 4.00 32.80
CA PHE A 114 -11.30 5.39 32.51
C PHE A 114 -12.50 6.15 31.96
N SER A 115 -12.73 7.35 32.47
CA SER A 115 -13.79 8.26 32.01
C SER A 115 -13.28 9.71 31.97
N VAL A 116 -13.81 10.49 31.03
CA VAL A 116 -13.57 11.93 30.93
C VAL A 116 -14.93 12.60 30.93
N ASP A 117 -15.17 13.44 31.93
CA ASP A 117 -16.40 14.21 32.06
C ASP A 117 -16.09 15.68 31.78
N THR A 118 -16.66 16.20 30.69
CA THR A 118 -16.50 17.60 30.29
C THR A 118 -17.77 18.11 29.63
N ASP A 119 -18.22 19.29 30.04
CA ASP A 119 -19.30 20.02 29.37
C ASP A 119 -18.75 21.02 28.32
N LEU A 120 -17.43 21.11 28.21
CA LEU A 120 -16.72 22.02 27.32
C LEU A 120 -16.34 21.32 26.02
N ARG A 121 -16.64 21.96 24.89
CA ARG A 121 -16.23 21.50 23.56
C ARG A 121 -14.77 21.88 23.24
N ILE A 122 -14.35 23.08 23.66
CA ILE A 122 -13.03 23.67 23.47
C ILE A 122 -12.78 24.58 24.68
N ALA A 123 -11.54 24.62 25.18
CA ALA A 123 -11.15 25.61 26.20
C ALA A 123 -9.68 25.98 26.07
N TYR A 124 -9.39 27.23 25.73
CA TYR A 124 -8.01 27.71 25.57
C TYR A 124 -7.46 28.30 26.85
N VAL A 125 -6.19 28.01 27.13
CA VAL A 125 -5.41 28.56 28.24
C VAL A 125 -4.09 29.11 27.70
N ARG A 126 -3.50 30.08 28.41
CA ARG A 126 -2.20 30.70 28.06
C ARG A 126 -1.03 29.80 28.48
N VAL A 127 -1.00 28.60 27.95
CA VAL A 127 0.06 27.61 28.12
C VAL A 127 0.38 27.06 26.74
N GLY A 128 1.66 26.96 26.39
CA GLY A 128 2.03 26.34 25.13
C GLY A 128 1.61 24.86 25.06
N GLU A 129 1.15 24.42 23.89
CA GLU A 129 0.55 23.10 23.69
C GLU A 129 1.44 21.95 24.17
N ALA A 130 2.75 22.03 23.88
CA ALA A 130 3.72 21.02 24.33
C ALA A 130 3.81 20.94 25.86
N ALA A 131 3.79 22.08 26.55
CA ALA A 131 3.85 22.14 28.01
C ALA A 131 2.54 21.65 28.63
N LEU A 132 1.38 22.02 28.06
CA LEU A 132 0.07 21.55 28.53
C LEU A 132 -0.07 20.03 28.35
N LEU A 133 0.36 19.49 27.20
CA LEU A 133 0.35 18.05 26.96
C LEU A 133 1.23 17.29 27.96
N GLU A 134 2.40 17.85 28.32
CA GLU A 134 3.29 17.26 29.32
C GLU A 134 2.69 17.31 30.73
N VAL A 135 2.01 18.41 31.09
CA VAL A 135 1.26 18.53 32.34
C VAL A 135 0.20 17.43 32.45
N LEU A 136 -0.67 17.30 31.45
CA LEU A 136 -1.74 16.32 31.45
C LEU A 136 -1.18 14.89 31.46
N SER A 137 -0.12 14.64 30.70
CA SER A 137 0.57 13.34 30.68
C SER A 137 1.19 12.99 32.04
N ALA A 138 1.75 13.97 32.76
CA ALA A 138 2.31 13.76 34.09
C ALA A 138 1.22 13.46 35.14
N LEU A 139 0.08 14.14 35.06
CA LEU A 139 -1.08 13.87 35.93
C LEU A 139 -1.64 12.47 35.69
N LEU A 140 -1.93 12.12 34.43
CA LEU A 140 -2.44 10.80 34.05
C LEU A 140 -1.46 9.68 34.40
N SER A 141 -0.17 9.86 34.11
CA SER A 141 0.86 8.88 34.44
C SER A 141 0.92 8.60 35.94
N ASN A 142 0.86 9.63 36.78
CA ASN A 142 0.81 9.47 38.24
C ASN A 142 -0.46 8.73 38.67
N ALA A 143 -1.62 9.15 38.16
CA ALA A 143 -2.89 8.57 38.56
C ALA A 143 -2.99 7.09 38.17
N ILE A 144 -2.59 6.72 36.95
CA ILE A 144 -2.49 5.32 36.50
C ILE A 144 -1.51 4.54 37.40
N LYS A 145 -0.32 5.10 37.63
CA LYS A 145 0.70 4.46 38.44
C LYS A 145 0.23 4.16 39.86
N TYR A 146 -0.63 4.98 40.46
CA TYR A 146 -1.07 4.81 41.85
C TYR A 146 -2.43 4.10 42.01
N THR A 147 -3.14 3.87 40.91
CA THR A 147 -4.37 3.06 40.87
C THR A 147 -4.03 1.56 40.93
N PRO A 148 -4.82 0.72 41.61
CA PRO A 148 -4.67 -0.74 41.56
C PRO A 148 -5.29 -1.32 40.27
N ASP A 149 -4.95 -2.58 39.96
CA ASP A 149 -5.60 -3.30 38.87
C ASP A 149 -7.11 -3.38 39.11
N ASN A 150 -7.93 -3.19 38.06
CA ASN A 150 -9.39 -3.04 38.13
C ASN A 150 -9.89 -1.80 38.89
N GLY A 151 -9.02 -0.81 39.12
CA GLY A 151 -9.40 0.48 39.70
C GLY A 151 -10.13 1.39 38.71
N SER A 152 -10.37 2.63 39.11
CA SER A 152 -11.05 3.64 38.29
C SER A 152 -10.32 4.96 38.28
N LEU A 153 -10.36 5.62 37.14
CA LEU A 153 -9.76 6.92 36.87
C LEU A 153 -10.81 7.81 36.16
N ARG A 154 -11.00 9.03 36.66
CA ARG A 154 -11.90 10.02 36.04
C ARG A 154 -11.15 11.34 35.85
N VAL A 155 -11.35 11.99 34.72
CA VAL A 155 -10.86 13.35 34.49
C VAL A 155 -12.04 14.29 34.28
N ASP A 156 -12.16 15.30 35.13
CA ASP A 156 -13.20 16.31 35.06
C ASP A 156 -12.60 17.58 34.46
N VAL A 157 -13.22 18.13 33.41
CA VAL A 157 -12.84 19.44 32.84
C VAL A 157 -14.04 20.37 32.90
N ALA A 158 -13.88 21.50 33.59
CA ALA A 158 -14.95 22.47 33.79
C ALA A 158 -14.45 23.91 33.65
N SER A 159 -15.29 24.79 33.11
CA SER A 159 -15.05 26.23 33.11
C SER A 159 -15.66 26.81 34.38
N LEU A 160 -14.86 27.58 35.12
CA LEU A 160 -15.31 28.32 36.29
C LEU A 160 -15.58 29.76 35.85
N ALA A 161 -16.78 29.98 35.32
CA ALA A 161 -17.21 31.25 34.73
C ALA A 161 -17.03 32.45 35.68
N ASP A 162 -17.20 32.24 36.99
CA ASP A 162 -17.05 33.28 38.02
C ASP A 162 -15.58 33.69 38.28
N SER A 163 -14.61 32.86 37.90
CA SER A 163 -13.18 33.09 38.14
C SER A 163 -12.33 33.19 36.87
N GLY A 164 -12.92 33.01 35.68
CA GLY A 164 -12.19 33.07 34.41
C GLY A 164 -11.11 31.99 34.29
N THR A 165 -11.34 30.81 34.89
CA THR A 165 -10.36 29.71 34.91
C THR A 165 -10.96 28.40 34.39
N THR A 166 -10.13 27.62 33.70
CA THR A 166 -10.44 26.27 33.26
C THR A 166 -9.82 25.31 34.26
N ARG A 167 -10.68 24.54 34.92
CA ARG A 167 -10.30 23.53 35.91
C ARG A 167 -10.17 22.16 35.25
N VAL A 168 -9.03 21.52 35.44
CA VAL A 168 -8.80 20.10 35.14
C VAL A 168 -8.59 19.35 36.44
N SER A 169 -9.43 18.36 36.74
CA SER A 169 -9.28 17.52 37.93
C SER A 169 -9.09 16.07 37.52
N VAL A 170 -8.00 15.44 37.99
CA VAL A 170 -7.73 14.01 37.78
C VAL A 170 -8.00 13.27 39.07
N HIS A 171 -8.95 12.33 39.02
CA HIS A 171 -9.45 11.53 40.13
C HIS A 171 -9.00 10.08 39.97
N ASP A 172 -8.39 9.50 40.99
CA ASP A 172 -8.05 8.07 41.03
C ASP A 172 -8.70 7.33 42.20
N SER A 173 -8.81 6.02 42.08
CA SER A 173 -9.23 5.08 43.14
C SER A 173 -8.03 4.43 43.87
N GLY A 174 -6.87 5.07 43.83
CA GLY A 174 -5.60 4.57 44.34
C GLY A 174 -5.40 4.79 45.84
N ILE A 175 -4.13 4.77 46.26
CA ILE A 175 -3.72 4.88 47.68
C ILE A 175 -4.02 6.24 48.33
N GLY A 176 -4.33 7.27 47.53
CA GLY A 176 -4.57 8.63 48.00
C GLY A 176 -3.31 9.34 48.53
N ILE A 177 -3.50 10.59 48.98
CA ILE A 177 -2.44 11.43 49.58
C ILE A 177 -2.88 11.80 51.01
N PRO A 178 -2.09 11.43 52.05
CA PRO A 178 -2.38 11.81 53.43
C PRO A 178 -2.48 13.33 53.58
N GLU A 179 -3.36 13.79 54.47
CA GLU A 179 -3.68 15.21 54.62
C GLU A 179 -2.44 16.06 54.93
N GLU A 180 -1.57 15.60 55.83
CA GLU A 180 -0.32 16.29 56.16
C GLU A 180 0.66 16.44 54.98
N ASN A 181 0.46 15.69 53.88
CA ASN A 181 1.38 15.67 52.74
C ASN A 181 0.82 16.41 51.51
N ARG A 182 -0.44 16.86 51.52
CA ARG A 182 -1.12 17.41 50.32
C ARG A 182 -0.50 18.70 49.78
N GLU A 183 0.10 19.51 50.64
CA GLU A 183 0.81 20.73 50.21
C GLU A 183 2.23 20.41 49.72
N HIS A 184 2.89 19.43 50.35
CA HIS A 184 4.27 19.06 50.05
C HIS A 184 4.44 18.17 48.80
N VAL A 185 3.39 17.52 48.30
CA VAL A 185 3.48 16.67 47.08
C VAL A 185 3.88 17.42 45.80
N PHE A 186 3.81 18.75 45.82
CA PHE A 186 4.23 19.62 44.74
C PHE A 186 5.69 20.10 44.88
N GLU A 187 6.39 19.72 45.95
CA GLU A 187 7.79 20.05 46.14
C GLU A 187 8.69 19.09 45.34
N PRO A 188 9.76 19.60 44.69
CA PRO A 188 10.73 18.75 43.99
C PRO A 188 11.29 17.66 44.90
N PHE A 189 11.38 16.43 44.40
CA PHE A 189 11.90 15.25 45.11
C PHE A 189 11.06 14.73 46.28
N PHE A 190 9.89 15.33 46.53
CA PHE A 190 9.00 14.86 47.58
C PHE A 190 8.28 13.57 47.17
N ARG A 191 8.24 12.61 48.10
CA ARG A 191 7.49 11.34 47.99
C ARG A 191 7.00 10.93 49.37
N THR A 192 5.72 10.58 49.48
CA THR A 192 5.13 10.06 50.73
C THR A 192 5.77 8.73 51.14
N LEU A 193 5.74 8.41 52.44
CA LEU A 193 6.30 7.14 52.97
C LEU A 193 5.66 5.91 52.31
N THR A 194 4.35 5.92 52.09
CA THR A 194 3.58 4.90 51.35
C THR A 194 3.99 4.78 49.88
N ALA A 195 4.31 5.90 49.23
CA ALA A 195 4.84 5.87 47.87
C ALA A 195 6.30 5.37 47.82
N ARG A 196 7.12 5.65 48.84
CA ARG A 196 8.52 5.19 48.95
C ARG A 196 8.63 3.68 49.23
N SER A 197 7.68 3.11 49.96
CA SER A 197 7.62 1.67 50.27
C SER A 197 6.97 0.82 49.18
N SER A 198 6.43 1.42 48.12
CA SER A 198 5.90 0.69 46.96
C SER A 198 7.01 0.33 45.96
N ASP A 199 6.94 -0.84 45.32
CA ASP A 199 7.84 -1.27 44.22
C ASP A 199 7.70 -0.41 42.93
N ARG A 200 6.97 0.71 42.99
CA ARG A 200 6.61 1.54 41.83
C ARG A 200 7.64 2.68 41.61
N PRO A 201 8.39 2.68 40.49
CA PRO A 201 9.54 3.58 40.27
C PRO A 201 9.16 5.07 40.13
N GLY A 202 9.90 5.99 40.75
CA GLY A 202 9.69 7.44 40.58
C GLY A 202 10.56 8.34 41.45
N VAL A 203 10.93 9.52 40.93
CA VAL A 203 11.90 10.44 41.57
C VAL A 203 11.22 11.59 42.37
N GLY A 204 9.88 11.74 42.27
CA GLY A 204 9.16 12.83 42.95
C GLY A 204 9.21 14.18 42.22
N LEU A 205 9.46 14.17 40.92
CA LEU A 205 9.56 15.40 40.10
C LEU A 205 8.32 15.69 39.24
N GLY A 206 7.41 14.73 39.11
CA GLY A 206 6.24 14.85 38.22
C GLY A 206 5.29 15.97 38.63
N LEU A 207 4.79 15.93 39.86
CA LEU A 207 3.86 16.95 40.37
C LEU A 207 4.55 18.30 40.61
N ALA A 208 5.84 18.31 40.94
CA ALA A 208 6.63 19.53 41.05
C ALA A 208 6.79 20.25 39.70
N PHE A 209 7.00 19.50 38.61
CA PHE A 209 6.98 20.05 37.26
C PHE A 209 5.60 20.63 36.91
N VAL A 210 4.52 19.89 37.19
CA VAL A 210 3.16 20.38 36.93
C VAL A 210 2.91 21.69 37.68
N ALA A 211 3.27 21.73 38.97
CA ALA A 211 3.15 22.94 39.78
C ALA A 211 3.97 24.11 39.23
N SER A 212 5.18 23.85 38.72
CA SER A 212 6.01 24.88 38.08
C SER A 212 5.33 25.46 36.83
N VAL A 213 4.86 24.61 35.91
CA VAL A 213 4.20 25.05 34.67
C VAL A 213 2.89 25.80 34.97
N VAL A 214 2.06 25.27 35.86
CA VAL A 214 0.77 25.85 36.20
C VAL A 214 0.93 27.21 36.88
N ARG A 215 1.83 27.33 37.86
CA ARG A 215 2.11 28.62 38.54
C ARG A 215 2.75 29.63 37.60
N LYS A 216 3.63 29.20 36.68
CA LYS A 216 4.21 30.06 35.63
C LYS A 216 3.14 30.62 34.69
N ALA A 217 2.07 29.87 34.45
CA ALA A 217 0.93 30.28 33.65
C ALA A 217 -0.12 31.12 34.41
N GLY A 218 0.17 31.52 35.66
CA GLY A 218 -0.77 32.27 36.51
C GLY A 218 -1.91 31.41 37.08
N GLY A 219 -1.77 30.09 37.04
CA GLY A 219 -2.75 29.13 37.56
C GLY A 219 -2.42 28.60 38.96
N GLU A 220 -3.34 27.80 39.50
CA GLU A 220 -3.23 27.16 40.81
C GLU A 220 -3.29 25.63 40.70
N ILE A 221 -2.61 24.94 41.62
CA ILE A 221 -2.63 23.48 41.71
C ILE A 221 -2.91 23.05 43.14
N SER A 222 -3.78 22.06 43.33
CA SER A 222 -4.17 21.55 44.64
C SER A 222 -4.38 20.04 44.64
N ALA A 223 -4.27 19.42 45.82
CA ALA A 223 -4.47 18.00 46.02
C ALA A 223 -5.54 17.76 47.10
N HIS A 224 -6.49 16.89 46.80
CA HIS A 224 -7.59 16.53 47.69
C HIS A 224 -7.82 15.01 47.67
N ARG A 225 -8.72 14.55 48.53
CA ARG A 225 -9.22 13.18 48.45
C ARG A 225 -10.25 13.07 47.32
N SER A 226 -10.12 12.03 46.51
CA SER A 226 -11.08 11.71 45.45
C SER A 226 -12.32 11.01 46.02
N ASP A 227 -13.47 11.28 45.40
CA ASP A 227 -14.73 10.55 45.57
C ASP A 227 -14.61 9.08 45.12
N LEU A 228 -13.66 8.77 44.24
CA LEU A 228 -13.30 7.39 43.86
C LEU A 228 -12.45 6.66 44.91
N GLY A 229 -12.09 7.33 46.01
CA GLY A 229 -11.38 6.75 47.15
C GLY A 229 -9.88 7.09 47.24
N GLY A 230 -9.24 7.46 46.13
CA GLY A 230 -7.82 7.80 46.02
C GLY A 230 -7.53 9.31 46.05
N ALA A 231 -6.66 9.80 45.17
CA ALA A 231 -6.29 11.22 45.10
C ALA A 231 -7.07 11.97 44.00
N ARG A 232 -7.35 13.25 44.27
CA ARG A 232 -7.83 14.22 43.29
C ARG A 232 -6.78 15.32 43.17
N ILE A 233 -6.17 15.44 41.99
CA ILE A 233 -5.27 16.56 41.68
C ILE A 233 -6.01 17.53 40.78
N THR A 234 -6.09 18.79 41.21
CA THR A 234 -6.80 19.84 40.49
C THR A 234 -5.81 20.88 40.00
N VAL A 235 -5.94 21.27 38.74
CA VAL A 235 -5.16 22.32 38.07
C VAL A 235 -6.15 23.36 37.53
N ASP A 236 -6.01 24.59 37.98
CA ASP A 236 -6.80 25.74 37.54
C ASP A 236 -5.90 26.65 36.71
N LEU A 237 -6.25 26.84 35.44
CA LEU A 237 -5.50 27.68 34.52
C LEU A 237 -6.36 28.85 34.06
N PRO A 238 -5.81 30.07 33.90
CA PRO A 238 -6.55 31.19 33.33
C PRO A 238 -7.10 30.84 31.94
N THR A 239 -8.41 30.90 31.80
CA THR A 239 -9.10 30.72 30.51
C THR A 239 -8.90 31.98 29.70
N VAL A 240 -8.68 31.82 28.40
CA VAL A 240 -8.72 32.96 27.48
C VAL A 240 -10.19 33.29 27.17
N PRO A 241 -10.68 34.51 27.44
CA PRO A 241 -12.05 34.92 27.15
C PRO A 241 -12.39 34.76 25.66
N GLU A 242 -13.64 34.42 25.33
CA GLU A 242 -14.09 34.24 23.94
C GLU A 242 -13.84 35.47 23.06
N ASP A 243 -13.98 36.66 23.63
CA ASP A 243 -13.77 37.95 22.95
C ASP A 243 -12.31 38.15 22.50
N GLU A 244 -11.36 37.73 23.33
CA GLU A 244 -9.91 37.77 23.07
C GLU A 244 -9.47 36.63 22.14
N LEU A 245 -10.21 35.51 22.19
CA LEU A 245 -10.07 34.39 21.26
C LEU A 245 -10.37 34.82 19.82
N GLY A 246 -11.38 35.66 19.61
CA GLY A 246 -11.75 36.17 18.29
C GLY A 246 -10.62 36.96 17.62
N GLU A 247 -9.96 37.85 18.35
CA GLU A 247 -8.82 38.65 17.84
C GLU A 247 -7.55 37.79 17.66
N LEU A 248 -7.29 36.82 18.55
CA LEU A 248 -6.14 35.90 18.45
C LEU A 248 -6.32 34.82 17.36
N ILE A 249 -7.54 34.41 17.04
CA ILE A 249 -7.86 33.51 15.92
C ILE A 249 -7.73 34.23 14.58
N GLU A 250 -8.05 35.53 14.51
CA GLU A 250 -7.78 36.36 13.33
C GLU A 250 -6.27 36.55 13.07
N GLU A 251 -5.43 36.62 14.12
CA GLU A 251 -3.96 36.67 13.99
C GLU A 251 -3.30 35.30 13.78
N ALA A 252 -3.85 34.21 14.32
CA ALA A 252 -3.32 32.84 14.18
C ALA A 252 -3.80 32.11 12.92
N GLY A 253 -4.86 32.61 12.28
CA GLY A 253 -5.52 32.00 11.12
C GLY A 253 -6.30 30.74 11.47
N GLU A 254 -7.60 30.71 11.20
CA GLU A 254 -8.29 29.41 11.05
C GLU A 254 -7.56 28.56 10.01
N PRO A 255 -7.48 27.22 10.15
CA PRO A 255 -6.97 26.39 9.08
C PRO A 255 -7.77 26.71 7.82
N HIS A 256 -7.07 27.12 6.77
CA HIS A 256 -7.67 27.69 5.57
C HIS A 256 -8.66 26.71 4.90
N MET A 257 -8.55 25.42 5.22
CA MET A 257 -9.44 24.34 4.78
C MET A 257 -9.27 23.07 5.63
N ARG A 258 -10.37 22.47 6.08
CA ARG A 258 -10.38 21.10 6.64
C ARG A 258 -10.61 20.07 5.54
N VAL A 259 -9.68 19.14 5.39
CA VAL A 259 -9.79 18.05 4.42
C VAL A 259 -9.84 16.70 5.11
N VAL A 260 -10.91 15.95 4.88
CA VAL A 260 -11.01 14.56 5.32
C VAL A 260 -10.73 13.62 4.14
N ILE A 261 -9.94 12.58 4.38
CA ILE A 261 -9.58 11.57 3.40
C ILE A 261 -9.98 10.20 3.96
N VAL A 262 -10.83 9.45 3.26
CA VAL A 262 -11.27 8.12 3.68
C VAL A 262 -10.48 7.07 2.91
N GLY A 263 -9.54 6.40 3.58
CA GLY A 263 -8.62 5.41 3.03
C GLY A 263 -7.16 5.87 3.11
N GLY A 264 -6.31 5.04 3.70
CA GLY A 264 -4.95 5.36 4.12
C GLY A 264 -3.86 4.58 3.41
N VAL A 265 -4.08 4.05 2.20
CA VAL A 265 -3.11 3.19 1.48
C VAL A 265 -2.43 3.91 0.30
N ALA A 266 -2.94 3.78 -0.93
CA ALA A 266 -2.27 4.32 -2.12
C ALA A 266 -2.69 5.78 -2.41
N ALA A 267 -3.95 6.01 -2.76
CA ALA A 267 -4.44 7.33 -3.17
C ALA A 267 -4.51 8.33 -2.00
N GLY A 268 -5.00 7.90 -0.82
CA GLY A 268 -5.25 8.81 0.30
C GLY A 268 -3.99 9.47 0.87
N PRO A 269 -2.96 8.71 1.29
CA PRO A 269 -1.69 9.30 1.74
C PRO A 269 -1.00 10.15 0.67
N LYS A 270 -1.16 9.78 -0.60
CA LYS A 270 -0.65 10.55 -1.73
C LYS A 270 -1.35 11.90 -1.85
N ALA A 271 -2.68 11.92 -1.67
CA ALA A 271 -3.48 13.12 -1.64
C ALA A 271 -3.12 14.00 -0.44
N GLY A 272 -3.15 13.46 0.78
CA GLY A 272 -2.85 14.22 2.00
C GLY A 272 -1.47 14.85 1.99
N ALA A 273 -0.43 14.09 1.58
CA ALA A 273 0.92 14.63 1.46
C ALA A 273 1.08 15.65 0.30
N LYS A 274 0.17 15.69 -0.68
CA LYS A 274 0.18 16.69 -1.76
C LYS A 274 -0.58 17.95 -1.34
N ILE A 275 -1.71 17.82 -0.64
CA ILE A 275 -2.47 18.93 -0.06
C ILE A 275 -1.56 19.78 0.83
N ILE A 276 -0.85 19.17 1.79
CA ILE A 276 0.06 19.93 2.68
C ILE A 276 1.20 20.64 1.93
N ARG A 277 1.61 20.13 0.76
CA ARG A 277 2.63 20.84 -0.06
C ARG A 277 2.04 22.04 -0.82
N LEU A 278 0.74 22.06 -1.05
CA LEU A 278 0.03 23.14 -1.75
C LEU A 278 -0.54 24.17 -0.78
N MET A 279 -1.05 23.70 0.36
CA MET A 279 -1.70 24.47 1.42
C MET A 279 -1.16 23.95 2.77
N PRO A 280 0.00 24.45 3.23
CA PRO A 280 0.68 23.96 4.43
C PRO A 280 -0.11 24.09 5.74
N ASP A 281 -1.07 25.01 5.76
CA ASP A 281 -1.99 25.37 6.84
C ASP A 281 -3.33 24.61 6.79
N ALA A 282 -3.53 23.70 5.81
CA ALA A 282 -4.71 22.84 5.77
C ALA A 282 -4.72 21.84 6.93
N ASP A 283 -5.88 21.64 7.56
CA ASP A 283 -6.10 20.57 8.54
C ASP A 283 -6.52 19.29 7.80
N VAL A 284 -5.58 18.36 7.63
CA VAL A 284 -5.80 17.13 6.87
C VAL A 284 -5.92 15.94 7.81
N THR A 285 -7.06 15.25 7.75
CA THR A 285 -7.33 14.01 8.49
C THR A 285 -7.54 12.82 7.55
N ILE A 286 -6.72 11.78 7.69
CA ILE A 286 -6.88 10.48 7.03
C ILE A 286 -7.59 9.51 7.99
N ILE A 287 -8.68 8.91 7.55
CA ILE A 287 -9.40 7.84 8.24
C ILE A 287 -9.04 6.50 7.59
N GLU A 288 -8.49 5.56 8.36
CA GLU A 288 -8.09 4.24 7.88
C GLU A 288 -8.67 3.14 8.79
N LYS A 289 -9.45 2.23 8.19
CA LYS A 289 -10.09 1.11 8.88
C LYS A 289 -9.08 0.11 9.44
N GLY A 290 -8.00 -0.13 8.71
CA GLY A 290 -6.91 -1.00 9.07
C GLY A 290 -5.96 -0.42 10.11
N LYS A 291 -5.05 -1.26 10.60
CA LYS A 291 -3.99 -0.86 11.55
C LYS A 291 -2.80 -0.20 10.87
N VAL A 292 -2.53 -0.61 9.62
CA VAL A 292 -1.32 -0.24 8.89
C VAL A 292 -1.68 0.78 7.82
N LEU A 293 -1.00 1.93 7.86
CA LEU A 293 -1.13 2.96 6.85
C LEU A 293 -0.03 2.83 5.80
N SER A 294 -0.33 3.31 4.60
CA SER A 294 0.63 3.62 3.55
C SER A 294 1.57 2.44 3.18
N TYR A 295 1.05 1.22 3.20
CA TYR A 295 1.79 0.02 2.78
C TYR A 295 1.74 -0.20 1.26
N ALA A 296 2.77 -0.84 0.72
CA ALA A 296 2.86 -1.25 -0.67
C ALA A 296 2.10 -2.57 -0.89
N GLY A 297 0.81 -2.50 -1.24
CA GLY A 297 -0.02 -3.68 -1.49
C GLY A 297 0.54 -4.63 -2.57
N CYS A 298 1.18 -4.09 -3.61
CA CYS A 298 1.85 -4.89 -4.64
C CYS A 298 3.05 -5.69 -4.12
N GLY A 299 3.57 -5.36 -2.93
CA GLY A 299 4.65 -6.08 -2.27
C GLY A 299 4.20 -7.32 -1.49
N LEU A 300 2.89 -7.52 -1.29
CA LEU A 300 2.36 -8.60 -0.45
C LEU A 300 2.73 -10.01 -0.96
N PRO A 301 2.65 -10.34 -2.27
CA PRO A 301 3.11 -11.65 -2.76
C PRO A 301 4.60 -11.90 -2.46
N TYR A 302 5.44 -10.86 -2.56
CA TYR A 302 6.87 -10.94 -2.28
C TYR A 302 7.18 -11.04 -0.78
N TYR A 303 6.32 -10.49 0.07
CA TYR A 303 6.39 -10.70 1.52
C TYR A 303 6.00 -12.14 1.91
N VAL A 304 4.98 -12.69 1.25
CA VAL A 304 4.59 -14.11 1.42
C VAL A 304 5.73 -15.04 0.98
N SER A 305 6.33 -14.79 -0.19
CA SER A 305 7.48 -15.57 -0.69
C SER A 305 8.72 -15.42 0.21
N GLY A 306 8.81 -14.32 0.97
CA GLY A 306 9.95 -14.01 1.84
C GLY A 306 11.08 -13.29 1.11
N ALA A 307 10.87 -12.87 -0.14
CA ALA A 307 11.76 -11.93 -0.83
C ALA A 307 11.76 -10.55 -0.16
N VAL A 308 10.61 -10.16 0.42
CA VAL A 308 10.53 -9.07 1.40
C VAL A 308 10.49 -9.72 2.79
N HIS A 309 11.46 -9.39 3.64
CA HIS A 309 11.65 -10.10 4.90
C HIS A 309 10.76 -9.55 6.01
N ASP A 310 10.74 -8.22 6.17
CA ASP A 310 9.95 -7.50 7.17
C ASP A 310 8.79 -6.75 6.50
N GLU A 311 7.62 -6.80 7.11
CA GLU A 311 6.44 -6.05 6.70
C GLU A 311 6.71 -4.54 6.70
N ARG A 312 7.58 -4.06 7.61
CA ARG A 312 7.98 -2.65 7.68
C ARG A 312 8.61 -2.15 6.39
N GLU A 313 9.24 -3.01 5.59
CA GLU A 313 9.76 -2.62 4.28
C GLU A 313 8.65 -2.17 3.33
N LEU A 314 7.45 -2.75 3.44
CA LEU A 314 6.27 -2.36 2.65
C LEU A 314 5.73 -0.99 3.03
N THR A 315 5.98 -0.54 4.26
CA THR A 315 5.51 0.76 4.79
C THR A 315 6.60 1.83 4.79
N SER A 316 7.83 1.47 4.47
CA SER A 316 8.99 2.36 4.55
C SER A 316 9.20 3.18 3.29
N THR A 317 9.88 4.30 3.45
CA THR A 317 10.49 5.05 2.35
C THR A 317 11.79 4.37 1.90
N PRO A 318 12.35 4.72 0.72
CA PRO A 318 13.67 4.25 0.31
C PRO A 318 14.81 4.62 1.28
N ALA A 319 14.60 5.61 2.16
CA ALA A 319 15.54 5.99 3.22
C ALA A 319 15.34 5.20 4.53
N GLY A 320 14.48 4.17 4.53
CA GLY A 320 14.20 3.32 5.70
C GLY A 320 13.25 3.94 6.74
N VAL A 321 12.64 5.09 6.45
CA VAL A 321 11.69 5.73 7.38
C VAL A 321 10.30 5.11 7.20
N VAL A 322 9.77 4.52 8.28
CA VAL A 322 8.41 3.95 8.33
C VAL A 322 7.37 5.07 8.21
N ARG A 323 6.36 4.87 7.35
CA ARG A 323 5.27 5.85 7.12
C ARG A 323 4.03 5.49 7.95
N ASP A 324 4.20 5.49 9.27
CA ASP A 324 3.11 5.29 10.23
C ASP A 324 2.39 6.61 10.55
N SER A 325 1.40 6.56 11.46
CA SER A 325 0.67 7.75 11.90
C SER A 325 1.57 8.82 12.51
N VAL A 326 2.66 8.44 13.18
CA VAL A 326 3.63 9.37 13.77
C VAL A 326 4.39 10.11 12.67
N PHE A 327 4.80 9.41 11.61
CA PHE A 327 5.41 10.03 10.45
C PHE A 327 4.46 11.03 9.77
N PHE A 328 3.22 10.64 9.51
CA PHE A 328 2.24 11.54 8.89
C PHE A 328 2.00 12.79 9.74
N GLN A 329 1.86 12.62 11.05
CA GLN A 329 1.66 13.76 11.94
C GLN A 329 2.90 14.67 12.01
N LYS A 330 4.07 14.12 12.36
CA LYS A 330 5.27 14.92 12.64
C LYS A 330 5.98 15.44 11.40
N VAL A 331 5.91 14.72 10.28
CA VAL A 331 6.66 15.04 9.06
C VAL A 331 5.76 15.62 7.97
N LYS A 332 4.47 15.26 7.97
CA LYS A 332 3.53 15.71 6.94
C LYS A 332 2.45 16.63 7.48
N ASN A 333 2.37 16.92 8.78
CA ASN A 333 1.26 17.68 9.34
C ASN A 333 -0.11 17.10 8.94
N VAL A 334 -0.20 15.76 8.89
CA VAL A 334 -1.43 15.04 8.55
C VAL A 334 -1.84 14.20 9.76
N HIS A 335 -3.07 14.39 10.22
CA HIS A 335 -3.67 13.55 11.24
C HIS A 335 -4.11 12.22 10.63
N ALA A 336 -3.74 11.11 11.26
CA ALA A 336 -4.07 9.77 10.79
C ALA A 336 -4.82 8.98 11.87
N LEU A 337 -6.10 8.72 11.61
CA LEU A 337 -6.99 7.93 12.45
C LEU A 337 -6.99 6.48 11.96
N GLY A 338 -6.03 5.69 12.43
CA GLY A 338 -5.98 4.25 12.16
C GLY A 338 -7.03 3.48 12.98
N SER A 339 -7.32 2.24 12.57
CA SER A 339 -8.36 1.40 13.20
C SER A 339 -9.70 2.12 13.36
N THR A 340 -10.04 2.96 12.39
CA THR A 340 -11.24 3.82 12.40
C THR A 340 -11.95 3.70 11.07
N GLU A 341 -13.20 3.25 11.09
CA GLU A 341 -14.02 3.06 9.89
C GLU A 341 -14.91 4.28 9.67
N ALA A 342 -14.93 4.84 8.46
CA ALA A 342 -15.95 5.79 8.04
C ALA A 342 -17.25 5.02 7.72
N ILE A 343 -18.33 5.32 8.44
CA ILE A 343 -19.59 4.56 8.37
C ILE A 343 -20.71 5.30 7.62
N GLU A 344 -20.66 6.63 7.58
CA GLU A 344 -21.65 7.49 6.93
C GLU A 344 -21.04 8.86 6.57
N ILE A 345 -21.50 9.45 5.46
CA ILE A 345 -21.21 10.84 5.07
C ILE A 345 -22.51 11.63 5.11
N ASP A 346 -22.58 12.62 6.00
CA ASP A 346 -23.65 13.61 5.99
C ASP A 346 -23.20 14.82 5.15
N ARG A 347 -23.64 14.85 3.89
CA ARG A 347 -23.30 15.91 2.93
C ARG A 347 -23.87 17.27 3.34
N ARG A 348 -25.02 17.31 4.01
CA ARG A 348 -25.67 18.57 4.39
C ARG A 348 -24.95 19.22 5.56
N ARG A 349 -24.52 18.41 6.54
CA ARG A 349 -23.76 18.88 7.70
C ARG A 349 -22.26 18.94 7.43
N LYS A 350 -21.80 18.39 6.29
CA LYS A 350 -20.40 18.19 5.92
C LYS A 350 -19.60 17.49 7.02
N VAL A 351 -20.05 16.30 7.40
CA VAL A 351 -19.44 15.48 8.44
C VAL A 351 -19.29 14.04 7.96
N VAL A 352 -18.16 13.42 8.28
CA VAL A 352 -17.98 11.96 8.19
C VAL A 352 -18.18 11.38 9.58
N ARG A 353 -19.17 10.50 9.73
CA ARG A 353 -19.31 9.69 10.96
C ARG A 353 -18.34 8.53 10.89
N THR A 354 -17.64 8.32 11.99
CA THR A 354 -16.64 7.27 12.12
C THR A 354 -16.96 6.35 13.29
N ARG A 355 -16.43 5.14 13.23
CA ARG A 355 -16.50 4.15 14.31
C ARG A 355 -15.12 3.56 14.54
N SER A 356 -14.68 3.56 15.79
CA SER A 356 -13.45 2.88 16.19
C SER A 356 -13.60 1.36 16.09
N CYS A 357 -12.73 0.72 15.33
CA CYS A 357 -12.67 -0.74 15.20
C CYS A 357 -12.17 -1.44 16.47
N LEU A 358 -11.76 -0.69 17.50
CA LEU A 358 -11.22 -1.24 18.75
C LEU A 358 -12.27 -1.38 19.85
N ASN A 359 -13.28 -0.50 19.87
CA ASN A 359 -14.25 -0.39 20.97
C ASN A 359 -15.63 0.11 20.52
N ASP A 360 -15.90 0.13 19.21
CA ASP A 360 -17.17 0.55 18.60
C ASP A 360 -17.65 1.97 18.95
N THR A 361 -16.76 2.81 19.50
CA THR A 361 -17.10 4.20 19.80
C THR A 361 -17.27 4.98 18.51
N GLU A 362 -18.39 5.68 18.37
CA GLU A 362 -18.66 6.54 17.23
C GLU A 362 -18.20 7.98 17.48
N SER A 363 -17.72 8.63 16.43
CA SER A 363 -17.38 10.05 16.45
C SER A 363 -17.72 10.71 15.12
N SER A 364 -17.52 12.02 15.03
CA SER A 364 -17.85 12.81 13.85
C SER A 364 -16.70 13.73 13.50
N VAL A 365 -16.26 13.68 12.24
CA VAL A 365 -15.16 14.49 11.71
C VAL A 365 -15.73 15.47 10.67
N PRO A 366 -15.74 16.79 10.96
CA PRO A 366 -16.20 17.79 10.00
C PRO A 366 -15.21 17.96 8.84
N TYR A 367 -15.70 18.34 7.67
CA TYR A 367 -14.87 18.60 6.51
C TYR A 367 -15.36 19.82 5.73
N ASP A 368 -14.44 20.51 5.06
CA ASP A 368 -14.78 21.48 4.01
C ASP A 368 -14.67 20.82 2.64
N LYS A 369 -13.67 19.94 2.47
CA LYS A 369 -13.49 19.02 1.34
C LYS A 369 -13.29 17.58 1.80
N LEU A 370 -13.80 16.62 1.02
CA LEU A 370 -13.68 15.18 1.29
C LEU A 370 -13.03 14.45 0.10
N VAL A 371 -12.15 13.50 0.38
CA VAL A 371 -11.58 12.59 -0.63
C VAL A 371 -11.92 11.14 -0.27
N LEU A 372 -12.64 10.46 -1.16
CA LEU A 372 -12.90 9.03 -1.08
C LEU A 372 -11.77 8.24 -1.75
N ALA A 373 -11.02 7.49 -0.96
CA ALA A 373 -9.94 6.62 -1.40
C ALA A 373 -10.14 5.20 -0.87
N THR A 374 -11.39 4.73 -0.90
CA THR A 374 -11.85 3.49 -0.25
C THR A 374 -11.32 2.22 -0.93
N GLY A 375 -10.72 2.34 -2.11
CA GLY A 375 -10.12 1.23 -2.85
C GLY A 375 -11.16 0.21 -3.33
N ALA A 376 -10.76 -1.05 -3.38
CA ALA A 376 -11.60 -2.17 -3.79
C ALA A 376 -11.56 -3.29 -2.75
N SER A 377 -12.44 -4.28 -2.86
CA SER A 377 -12.46 -5.47 -2.02
C SER A 377 -12.34 -6.74 -2.87
N PRO A 378 -11.65 -7.79 -2.41
CA PRO A 378 -11.62 -9.08 -3.09
C PRO A 378 -13.01 -9.66 -3.30
N VAL A 379 -13.25 -10.20 -4.49
CA VAL A 379 -14.48 -10.94 -4.77
C VAL A 379 -14.44 -12.28 -4.05
N ARG A 380 -15.38 -12.49 -3.14
CA ARG A 380 -15.68 -13.79 -2.53
C ARG A 380 -16.84 -14.44 -3.30
N PRO A 381 -16.61 -15.52 -4.06
CA PRO A 381 -17.67 -16.19 -4.80
C PRO A 381 -18.78 -16.69 -3.87
N ALA A 382 -20.03 -16.62 -4.30
CA ALA A 382 -21.17 -17.11 -3.53
C ALA A 382 -21.28 -18.65 -3.64
N ILE A 383 -20.29 -19.36 -3.11
CA ILE A 383 -20.24 -20.82 -3.07
C ILE A 383 -20.15 -21.31 -1.61
N PRO A 384 -20.67 -22.50 -1.28
CA PRO A 384 -20.54 -23.05 0.06
C PRO A 384 -19.08 -23.22 0.49
N GLY A 385 -18.77 -22.89 1.75
CA GLY A 385 -17.47 -23.14 2.37
C GLY A 385 -16.39 -22.07 2.16
N VAL A 386 -16.72 -20.90 1.58
CA VAL A 386 -15.75 -19.78 1.41
C VAL A 386 -15.26 -19.16 2.72
N ASP A 387 -15.96 -19.39 3.83
CA ASP A 387 -15.60 -18.88 5.15
C ASP A 387 -14.92 -19.95 6.03
N LEU A 388 -14.57 -21.11 5.47
CA LEU A 388 -13.82 -22.14 6.19
C LEU A 388 -12.40 -21.64 6.53
N LEU A 389 -11.85 -22.13 7.64
CA LEU A 389 -10.45 -21.93 7.99
C LEU A 389 -9.54 -22.52 6.90
N GLY A 390 -8.45 -21.83 6.58
CA GLY A 390 -7.57 -22.21 5.46
C GLY A 390 -7.98 -21.63 4.10
N VAL A 391 -9.08 -20.88 4.03
CA VAL A 391 -9.45 -20.06 2.87
C VAL A 391 -8.99 -18.62 3.10
N TYR A 392 -8.17 -18.09 2.19
CA TYR A 392 -7.59 -16.76 2.27
C TYR A 392 -7.91 -15.93 1.03
N THR A 393 -7.93 -14.62 1.20
CA THR A 393 -7.76 -13.63 0.12
C THR A 393 -6.35 -13.04 0.22
N LEU A 394 -5.93 -12.20 -0.72
CA LEU A 394 -4.73 -11.37 -0.56
C LEU A 394 -5.04 -9.92 -0.95
N HIS A 395 -5.24 -9.06 0.05
CA HIS A 395 -5.52 -7.64 -0.16
C HIS A 395 -4.86 -6.75 0.89
N GLY A 396 -4.92 -7.16 2.15
CA GLY A 396 -4.28 -6.48 3.26
C GLY A 396 -3.01 -7.16 3.74
N VAL A 397 -2.24 -6.45 4.55
CA VAL A 397 -1.10 -7.01 5.29
C VAL A 397 -1.51 -8.24 6.11
N SER A 398 -2.62 -8.16 6.86
CA SER A 398 -3.06 -9.25 7.73
C SER A 398 -3.41 -10.53 6.95
N ASP A 399 -3.87 -10.40 5.70
CA ASP A 399 -4.07 -11.55 4.82
C ASP A 399 -2.74 -12.24 4.51
N ALA A 400 -1.72 -11.44 4.15
CA ALA A 400 -0.38 -11.92 3.84
C ALA A 400 0.31 -12.56 5.06
N GLU A 401 0.14 -11.98 6.25
CA GLU A 401 0.59 -12.57 7.51
C GLU A 401 -0.07 -13.93 7.77
N GLY A 402 -1.39 -14.03 7.57
CA GLY A 402 -2.14 -15.28 7.71
C GLY A 402 -1.63 -16.38 6.79
N ILE A 403 -1.41 -16.05 5.51
CA ILE A 403 -0.85 -16.99 4.53
C ILE A 403 0.58 -17.39 4.91
N LYS A 404 1.44 -16.42 5.29
CA LYS A 404 2.83 -16.67 5.68
C LYS A 404 2.92 -17.55 6.94
N ALA A 405 2.04 -17.35 7.92
CA ALA A 405 1.95 -18.18 9.12
C ALA A 405 1.53 -19.62 8.79
N ALA A 406 0.53 -19.78 7.92
CA ALA A 406 0.10 -21.10 7.46
C ALA A 406 1.22 -21.86 6.72
N LEU A 407 1.98 -21.16 5.86
CA LEU A 407 3.17 -21.73 5.21
C LEU A 407 4.27 -22.14 6.22
N ALA A 408 4.58 -21.28 7.20
CA ALA A 408 5.61 -21.53 8.20
C ALA A 408 5.28 -22.71 9.12
N SER A 409 3.99 -22.94 9.39
CA SER A 409 3.51 -24.05 10.23
C SER A 409 3.55 -25.42 9.55
N GLY A 410 3.88 -25.49 8.25
CA GLY A 410 3.83 -26.73 7.47
C GLY A 410 2.40 -27.21 7.17
N LEU A 411 1.38 -26.40 7.46
CA LEU A 411 -0.03 -26.72 7.23
C LEU A 411 -0.46 -26.49 5.76
N ALA A 412 0.46 -26.25 4.83
CA ALA A 412 0.13 -25.88 3.45
C ALA A 412 1.05 -26.58 2.45
N HIS A 413 0.68 -27.80 2.04
CA HIS A 413 1.39 -28.55 0.99
C HIS A 413 0.65 -28.49 -0.34
N ASP A 414 -0.65 -28.79 -0.35
CA ASP A 414 -1.52 -28.69 -1.53
C ASP A 414 -2.33 -27.38 -1.46
N VAL A 415 -2.10 -26.50 -2.44
CA VAL A 415 -2.73 -25.18 -2.49
C VAL A 415 -3.54 -25.03 -3.77
N VAL A 416 -4.81 -24.64 -3.63
CA VAL A 416 -5.66 -24.29 -4.77
C VAL A 416 -5.86 -22.79 -4.83
N ILE A 417 -5.55 -22.19 -5.97
CA ILE A 417 -5.82 -20.79 -6.28
C ILE A 417 -7.07 -20.72 -7.16
N VAL A 418 -8.09 -20.00 -6.71
CA VAL A 418 -9.33 -19.79 -7.47
C VAL A 418 -9.26 -18.46 -8.20
N GLY A 419 -9.02 -18.51 -9.51
CA GLY A 419 -8.81 -17.37 -10.38
C GLY A 419 -7.37 -17.23 -10.87
N GLY A 420 -7.20 -17.12 -12.19
CA GLY A 420 -5.93 -16.99 -12.91
C GLY A 420 -5.57 -15.55 -13.29
N GLY A 421 -6.03 -14.56 -12.51
CA GLY A 421 -5.62 -13.16 -12.67
C GLY A 421 -4.21 -12.86 -12.12
N LEU A 422 -3.78 -11.59 -12.19
CA LEU A 422 -2.46 -11.14 -11.71
C LEU A 422 -2.10 -11.65 -10.32
N VAL A 423 -2.98 -11.40 -9.34
CA VAL A 423 -2.75 -11.80 -7.94
C VAL A 423 -2.58 -13.32 -7.83
N GLY A 424 -3.38 -14.10 -8.54
CA GLY A 424 -3.28 -15.56 -8.55
C GLY A 424 -1.95 -16.04 -9.13
N VAL A 425 -1.50 -15.42 -10.23
CA VAL A 425 -0.22 -15.74 -10.88
C VAL A 425 0.97 -15.34 -10.02
N GLU A 426 0.99 -14.15 -9.43
CA GLU A 426 2.07 -13.70 -8.53
C GLU A 426 2.14 -14.57 -7.26
N MET A 427 0.99 -14.93 -6.70
CA MET A 427 0.93 -15.85 -5.56
C MET A 427 1.41 -17.25 -5.91
N THR A 428 1.24 -17.70 -7.15
CA THR A 428 1.72 -19.01 -7.58
C THR A 428 3.24 -19.11 -7.42
N GLU A 429 3.99 -18.11 -7.88
CA GLU A 429 5.45 -18.09 -7.71
C GLU A 429 5.83 -18.09 -6.23
N ALA A 430 5.15 -17.26 -5.41
CA ALA A 430 5.39 -17.18 -3.98
C ALA A 430 5.19 -18.54 -3.28
N LEU A 431 4.12 -19.25 -3.59
CA LEU A 431 3.79 -20.54 -2.99
C LEU A 431 4.71 -21.66 -3.47
N VAL A 432 4.99 -21.73 -4.77
CA VAL A 432 5.92 -22.74 -5.33
C VAL A 432 7.33 -22.56 -4.75
N SER A 433 7.80 -21.32 -4.58
CA SER A 433 9.11 -21.03 -3.94
C SER A 433 9.21 -21.52 -2.49
N ARG A 434 8.06 -21.75 -1.83
CA ARG A 434 7.96 -22.30 -0.47
C ARG A 434 7.70 -23.81 -0.45
N GLY A 435 7.74 -24.48 -1.61
CA GLY A 435 7.61 -25.93 -1.74
C GLY A 435 6.17 -26.45 -1.81
N CYS A 436 5.18 -25.57 -2.01
CA CYS A 436 3.78 -25.98 -2.19
C CYS A 436 3.54 -26.57 -3.60
N ARG A 437 2.66 -27.57 -3.68
CA ARG A 437 2.04 -28.02 -4.92
C ARG A 437 0.84 -27.12 -5.21
N VAL A 438 0.92 -26.34 -6.28
CA VAL A 438 -0.09 -25.33 -6.61
C VAL A 438 -0.95 -25.79 -7.79
N THR A 439 -2.27 -25.70 -7.62
CA THR A 439 -3.24 -25.83 -8.71
C THR A 439 -4.00 -24.51 -8.88
N ILE A 440 -4.00 -23.95 -10.09
CA ILE A 440 -4.84 -22.80 -10.44
C ILE A 440 -6.11 -23.33 -11.10
N VAL A 441 -7.26 -22.90 -10.60
CA VAL A 441 -8.57 -23.18 -11.19
C VAL A 441 -9.13 -21.88 -11.76
N GLU A 442 -9.33 -21.85 -13.07
CA GLU A 442 -9.85 -20.71 -13.83
C GLU A 442 -11.11 -21.13 -14.58
N ILE A 443 -12.15 -20.31 -14.45
CA ILE A 443 -13.45 -20.55 -15.07
C ILE A 443 -13.41 -20.28 -16.57
N GLU A 444 -12.60 -19.31 -16.98
CA GLU A 444 -12.41 -18.92 -18.39
C GLU A 444 -11.49 -19.90 -19.12
N SER A 445 -11.42 -19.76 -20.45
CA SER A 445 -10.59 -20.60 -21.30
C SER A 445 -9.09 -20.33 -21.21
N GLN A 446 -8.68 -19.30 -20.48
CA GLN A 446 -7.29 -18.91 -20.26
C GLN A 446 -7.10 -18.20 -18.92
N ILE A 447 -5.90 -18.30 -18.36
CA ILE A 447 -5.42 -17.36 -17.32
C ILE A 447 -5.07 -16.01 -17.94
N LEU A 448 -4.85 -14.98 -17.12
CA LEU A 448 -4.39 -13.66 -17.55
C LEU A 448 -5.23 -13.09 -18.71
N ARG A 449 -6.56 -13.06 -18.52
CA ARG A 449 -7.56 -12.64 -19.54
C ARG A 449 -7.31 -11.27 -20.21
N MET A 450 -6.44 -10.44 -19.65
CA MET A 450 -6.10 -9.13 -20.23
C MET A 450 -5.11 -9.21 -21.41
N PHE A 451 -4.65 -10.42 -21.75
CA PHE A 451 -3.78 -10.73 -22.89
C PHE A 451 -4.53 -11.51 -23.96
N ASP A 452 -4.03 -11.46 -25.19
CA ASP A 452 -4.45 -12.41 -26.22
C ASP A 452 -4.07 -13.85 -25.82
N TRP A 453 -4.89 -14.80 -26.26
CA TRP A 453 -4.83 -16.19 -25.83
C TRP A 453 -3.45 -16.82 -26.02
N GLU A 454 -2.78 -16.59 -27.15
CA GLU A 454 -1.47 -17.19 -27.42
C GLU A 454 -0.37 -16.65 -26.51
N ILE A 455 -0.47 -15.38 -26.08
CA ILE A 455 0.49 -14.78 -25.14
C ILE A 455 0.28 -15.34 -23.74
N ALA A 456 -0.98 -15.44 -23.31
CA ALA A 456 -1.34 -16.06 -22.03
C ALA A 456 -0.94 -17.54 -21.99
N ARG A 457 -1.17 -18.30 -23.07
CA ARG A 457 -0.83 -19.73 -23.15
C ARG A 457 0.67 -19.98 -23.07
N LEU A 458 1.50 -19.09 -23.62
CA LEU A 458 2.96 -19.17 -23.47
C LEU A 458 3.41 -18.99 -22.01
N ALA A 459 2.79 -18.06 -21.28
CA ALA A 459 3.02 -17.90 -19.84
C ALA A 459 2.50 -19.11 -19.03
N GLU A 460 1.32 -19.62 -19.37
CA GLU A 460 0.72 -20.80 -18.74
C GLU A 460 1.63 -22.03 -18.87
N ARG A 461 2.14 -22.32 -20.08
CA ARG A 461 3.09 -23.41 -20.29
C ARG A 461 4.39 -23.25 -19.52
N HIS A 462 4.84 -22.01 -19.32
CA HIS A 462 6.00 -21.75 -18.49
C HIS A 462 5.70 -22.11 -17.02
N MET A 463 4.52 -21.76 -16.51
CA MET A 463 4.08 -22.16 -15.17
C MET A 463 3.93 -23.69 -15.04
N GLU A 464 3.36 -24.36 -16.04
CA GLU A 464 3.26 -25.82 -16.10
C GLU A 464 4.66 -26.47 -16.04
N ALA A 465 5.64 -25.93 -16.77
CA ALA A 465 7.03 -26.40 -16.73
C ALA A 465 7.72 -26.18 -15.36
N LYS A 466 7.17 -25.32 -14.49
CA LYS A 466 7.60 -25.13 -13.10
C LYS A 466 6.84 -26.03 -12.11
N GLY A 467 6.00 -26.93 -12.60
CA GLY A 467 5.25 -27.89 -11.79
C GLY A 467 3.89 -27.38 -11.29
N VAL A 468 3.40 -26.25 -11.82
CA VAL A 468 2.06 -25.74 -11.52
C VAL A 468 1.02 -26.50 -12.35
N ARG A 469 -0.07 -26.94 -11.73
CA ARG A 469 -1.23 -27.47 -12.47
C ARG A 469 -2.17 -26.31 -12.79
N VAL A 470 -2.50 -26.11 -14.06
CA VAL A 470 -3.48 -25.09 -14.48
C VAL A 470 -4.72 -25.79 -15.04
N MET A 471 -5.90 -25.41 -14.53
CA MET A 471 -7.19 -25.96 -14.91
C MET A 471 -8.10 -24.82 -15.38
N THR A 472 -8.07 -24.53 -16.68
CA THR A 472 -8.99 -23.59 -17.34
C THR A 472 -10.34 -24.25 -17.63
N ASN A 473 -11.34 -23.46 -18.00
CA ASN A 473 -12.72 -23.92 -18.26
C ASN A 473 -13.30 -24.77 -17.10
N THR A 474 -12.90 -24.47 -15.86
CA THR A 474 -13.23 -25.28 -14.69
C THR A 474 -13.83 -24.40 -13.61
N ARG A 475 -15.04 -24.73 -13.17
CA ARG A 475 -15.77 -23.92 -12.19
C ARG A 475 -15.67 -24.54 -10.80
N VAL A 476 -15.25 -23.77 -9.81
CA VAL A 476 -15.38 -24.15 -8.40
C VAL A 476 -16.85 -24.04 -7.98
N THR A 477 -17.41 -25.11 -7.41
CA THR A 477 -18.81 -25.19 -6.98
C THR A 477 -18.98 -25.19 -5.46
N ALA A 478 -17.98 -25.65 -4.70
CA ALA A 478 -17.94 -25.60 -3.24
C ALA A 478 -16.51 -25.79 -2.72
N ILE A 479 -16.26 -25.33 -1.49
CA ILE A 479 -15.11 -25.71 -0.68
C ILE A 479 -15.65 -26.57 0.46
N GLU A 480 -15.15 -27.79 0.59
CA GLU A 480 -15.65 -28.75 1.57
C GLU A 480 -14.68 -28.85 2.75
N GLY A 481 -15.25 -29.01 3.94
CA GLY A 481 -14.48 -29.10 5.17
C GLY A 481 -13.80 -30.46 5.35
N ARG A 482 -12.75 -30.49 6.16
CA ARG A 482 -12.11 -31.71 6.61
C ARG A 482 -13.04 -32.53 7.52
N ALA A 483 -12.97 -33.86 7.37
CA ALA A 483 -13.71 -34.78 8.24
C ALA A 483 -13.08 -34.90 9.64
N ASP A 484 -11.77 -34.70 9.73
CA ASP A 484 -10.96 -34.83 10.95
C ASP A 484 -10.77 -33.50 11.72
N GLU A 485 -11.01 -32.35 11.08
CA GLU A 485 -10.95 -31.03 11.72
C GLU A 485 -12.15 -30.16 11.30
N LEU A 486 -13.07 -29.96 12.24
CA LEU A 486 -14.31 -29.23 11.98
C LEU A 486 -14.01 -27.76 11.60
N GLY A 487 -14.50 -27.34 10.43
CA GLY A 487 -14.42 -25.95 9.98
C GLY A 487 -13.16 -25.55 9.21
N ARG A 488 -12.22 -26.47 8.94
CA ARG A 488 -11.07 -26.25 8.04
C ARG A 488 -11.34 -26.79 6.65
N ALA A 489 -10.89 -26.09 5.60
CA ALA A 489 -10.93 -26.57 4.22
C ALA A 489 -10.13 -27.89 4.04
N GLY A 490 -10.73 -28.85 3.35
CA GLY A 490 -10.15 -30.16 3.04
C GLY A 490 -10.16 -30.50 1.55
N SER A 491 -11.13 -29.98 0.79
CA SER A 491 -11.17 -30.12 -0.66
C SER A 491 -11.85 -28.92 -1.35
N VAL A 492 -11.49 -28.72 -2.62
CA VAL A 492 -12.18 -27.82 -3.54
C VAL A 492 -12.94 -28.67 -4.55
N ARG A 493 -14.28 -28.58 -4.54
CA ARG A 493 -15.14 -29.27 -5.50
C ARG A 493 -15.31 -28.43 -6.74
N THR A 494 -14.96 -28.99 -7.90
CA THR A 494 -15.19 -28.38 -9.21
C THR A 494 -16.42 -28.99 -9.89
N ASP A 495 -16.73 -28.54 -11.09
CA ASP A 495 -17.72 -29.16 -11.98
C ASP A 495 -17.21 -30.44 -12.67
N ARG A 496 -15.93 -30.79 -12.48
CA ARG A 496 -15.28 -31.97 -13.10
C ARG A 496 -14.83 -33.01 -12.08
N ASP A 497 -14.19 -32.56 -11.01
CA ASP A 497 -13.52 -33.37 -10.01
C ASP A 497 -13.48 -32.68 -8.63
N SER A 498 -12.91 -33.35 -7.63
CA SER A 498 -12.64 -32.78 -6.31
C SER A 498 -11.13 -32.80 -6.06
N LEU A 499 -10.59 -31.66 -5.65
CA LEU A 499 -9.16 -31.47 -5.40
C LEU A 499 -8.90 -31.44 -3.90
N PRO A 500 -8.10 -32.36 -3.33
CA PRO A 500 -7.69 -32.26 -1.93
C PRO A 500 -6.86 -30.99 -1.73
N VAL A 501 -7.04 -30.33 -0.59
CA VAL A 501 -6.40 -29.04 -0.34
C VAL A 501 -6.08 -28.85 1.14
N ASP A 502 -4.98 -28.17 1.41
CA ASP A 502 -4.61 -27.67 2.73
C ASP A 502 -4.89 -26.16 2.87
N MET A 503 -4.81 -25.43 1.75
CA MET A 503 -5.03 -23.98 1.68
C MET A 503 -5.70 -23.57 0.37
N VAL A 504 -6.68 -22.67 0.44
CA VAL A 504 -7.32 -22.06 -0.73
C VAL A 504 -7.01 -20.57 -0.77
N ILE A 505 -6.57 -20.05 -1.93
CA ILE A 505 -6.42 -18.62 -2.17
C ILE A 505 -7.50 -18.16 -3.15
N LEU A 506 -8.36 -17.24 -2.72
CA LEU A 506 -9.37 -16.61 -3.57
C LEU A 506 -8.75 -15.41 -4.30
N ALA A 507 -8.62 -15.53 -5.63
CA ALA A 507 -8.06 -14.52 -6.53
C ALA A 507 -9.01 -14.22 -7.70
N ALA A 508 -10.32 -14.20 -7.44
CA ALA A 508 -11.39 -14.04 -8.44
C ALA A 508 -11.63 -12.57 -8.87
N GLY A 509 -10.63 -11.69 -8.71
CA GLY A 509 -10.74 -10.25 -8.96
C GLY A 509 -11.19 -9.43 -7.75
N VAL A 510 -11.44 -8.15 -7.99
CA VAL A 510 -11.83 -7.16 -6.96
C VAL A 510 -13.04 -6.35 -7.42
N ARG A 511 -13.81 -5.81 -6.47
CA ARG A 511 -14.94 -4.92 -6.70
C ARG A 511 -14.68 -3.55 -6.05
N PRO A 512 -14.98 -2.42 -6.73
CA PRO A 512 -14.82 -1.09 -6.13
C PRO A 512 -15.65 -0.95 -4.84
N ASN A 513 -15.10 -0.31 -3.82
CA ASN A 513 -15.78 -0.07 -2.54
C ASN A 513 -16.63 1.21 -2.64
N VAL A 514 -17.90 1.04 -3.00
CA VAL A 514 -18.84 2.14 -3.31
C VAL A 514 -19.89 2.38 -2.23
N GLU A 515 -19.96 1.54 -1.19
CA GLU A 515 -21.07 1.51 -0.23
C GLU A 515 -21.25 2.85 0.49
N LEU A 516 -20.14 3.52 0.84
CA LEU A 516 -20.17 4.82 1.49
C LEU A 516 -20.71 5.92 0.55
N ALA A 517 -20.31 5.88 -0.72
CA ALA A 517 -20.76 6.81 -1.75
C ALA A 517 -22.25 6.62 -2.07
N VAL A 518 -22.70 5.37 -2.21
CA VAL A 518 -24.12 5.02 -2.41
C VAL A 518 -24.98 5.53 -1.26
N LYS A 519 -24.57 5.31 -0.01
CA LYS A 519 -25.30 5.81 1.17
C LYS A 519 -25.36 7.35 1.21
N ALA A 520 -24.32 8.01 0.72
CA ALA A 520 -24.26 9.47 0.59
C ALA A 520 -25.04 10.02 -0.61
N GLY A 521 -25.61 9.16 -1.46
CA GLY A 521 -26.32 9.56 -2.68
C GLY A 521 -25.41 10.17 -3.74
N LEU A 522 -24.18 9.67 -3.86
CA LEU A 522 -23.25 9.98 -4.96
C LEU A 522 -23.50 9.05 -6.15
N ASP A 523 -23.17 9.53 -7.35
CA ASP A 523 -23.41 8.79 -8.58
C ASP A 523 -22.41 7.63 -8.75
N ILE A 524 -22.91 6.51 -9.26
CA ILE A 524 -22.14 5.29 -9.53
C ILE A 524 -22.31 4.96 -11.00
N SER A 525 -21.20 4.79 -11.71
CA SER A 525 -21.22 4.44 -13.12
C SER A 525 -21.84 3.06 -13.31
N LYS A 526 -22.79 2.95 -14.25
CA LYS A 526 -23.46 1.67 -14.57
C LYS A 526 -22.54 0.73 -15.33
N GLU A 527 -21.59 1.28 -16.07
CA GLU A 527 -20.64 0.58 -16.92
C GLU A 527 -19.54 -0.07 -16.08
N THR A 528 -19.02 0.65 -15.09
CA THR A 528 -17.88 0.20 -14.27
C THR A 528 -18.27 -0.31 -12.89
N GLY A 529 -19.44 0.10 -12.37
CA GLY A 529 -19.86 -0.18 -10.99
C GLY A 529 -19.06 0.58 -9.93
N ALA A 530 -18.22 1.55 -10.34
CA ALA A 530 -17.38 2.36 -9.48
C ALA A 530 -17.97 3.76 -9.27
N ILE A 531 -17.44 4.52 -8.30
CA ILE A 531 -17.85 5.90 -8.05
C ILE A 531 -17.61 6.71 -9.33
N GLU A 532 -18.65 7.41 -9.80
CA GLU A 532 -18.57 8.26 -10.97
C GLU A 532 -17.90 9.58 -10.61
N VAL A 533 -16.92 9.97 -11.43
CA VAL A 533 -16.17 11.21 -11.28
C VAL A 533 -15.94 11.86 -12.64
N ASP A 534 -15.77 13.17 -12.65
CA ASP A 534 -15.30 13.90 -13.82
C ASP A 534 -13.77 13.76 -14.03
N ASP A 535 -13.24 14.44 -15.04
CA ASP A 535 -11.82 14.44 -15.36
C ASP A 535 -10.96 15.06 -14.24
N HIS A 536 -11.56 15.84 -13.34
CA HIS A 536 -10.94 16.45 -12.17
C HIS A 536 -11.06 15.58 -10.92
N LEU A 537 -11.60 14.36 -11.05
CA LEU A 537 -11.86 13.41 -9.97
C LEU A 537 -12.90 13.91 -8.95
N CYS A 538 -13.72 14.88 -9.34
CA CYS A 538 -14.84 15.38 -8.56
C CYS A 538 -16.03 14.44 -8.74
N THR A 539 -16.72 14.11 -7.65
CA THR A 539 -17.97 13.33 -7.69
C THR A 539 -19.14 14.24 -8.07
N SER A 540 -20.38 13.71 -8.03
CA SER A 540 -21.59 14.52 -8.18
C SER A 540 -21.83 15.54 -7.05
N ASP A 541 -20.97 15.57 -6.03
CA ASP A 541 -20.87 16.66 -5.05
C ASP A 541 -19.58 17.48 -5.28
N PRO A 542 -19.65 18.82 -5.43
CA PRO A 542 -18.48 19.67 -5.67
C PRO A 542 -17.48 19.75 -4.51
N ASP A 543 -17.86 19.26 -3.33
CA ASP A 543 -17.01 19.21 -2.14
C ASP A 543 -16.45 17.81 -1.87
N ILE A 544 -16.77 16.82 -2.72
CA ILE A 544 -16.32 15.43 -2.56
C ILE A 544 -15.61 14.97 -3.84
N TYR A 545 -14.37 14.54 -3.68
CA TYR A 545 -13.53 13.93 -4.71
C TYR A 545 -13.39 12.42 -4.44
N ALA A 546 -13.05 11.64 -5.47
CA ALA A 546 -12.76 10.22 -5.30
C ALA A 546 -11.57 9.77 -6.15
N ALA A 547 -10.74 8.86 -5.63
CA ALA A 547 -9.50 8.42 -6.29
C ALA A 547 -9.10 6.99 -5.91
N GLY A 548 -8.35 6.34 -6.80
CA GLY A 548 -7.90 4.96 -6.64
C GLY A 548 -8.95 3.94 -7.05
N ASP A 549 -8.82 2.71 -6.57
CA ASP A 549 -9.61 1.58 -7.07
C ASP A 549 -11.11 1.64 -6.73
N CYS A 550 -11.59 2.73 -6.10
CA CYS A 550 -13.01 3.00 -5.88
C CYS A 550 -13.67 3.76 -7.04
N VAL A 551 -12.89 4.29 -8.00
CA VAL A 551 -13.39 5.03 -9.18
C VAL A 551 -13.15 4.29 -10.48
N GLY A 552 -13.96 4.60 -11.49
CA GLY A 552 -13.68 4.23 -12.87
C GLY A 552 -12.61 5.13 -13.50
N CYS A 553 -12.06 4.71 -14.63
CA CYS A 553 -11.14 5.48 -15.47
C CYS A 553 -11.68 5.59 -16.88
N ARG A 554 -11.18 6.54 -17.66
CA ARG A 554 -11.36 6.54 -19.12
C ARG A 554 -10.24 5.76 -19.79
N ASP A 555 -10.57 4.90 -20.74
CA ASP A 555 -9.59 4.28 -21.63
C ASP A 555 -9.09 5.29 -22.67
N LEU A 556 -7.79 5.47 -22.78
CA LEU A 556 -7.18 6.52 -23.62
C LEU A 556 -7.30 6.28 -25.13
N ILE A 557 -7.58 5.05 -25.55
CA ILE A 557 -7.68 4.71 -26.98
C ILE A 557 -9.14 4.86 -27.44
N THR A 558 -10.07 4.34 -26.64
CA THR A 558 -11.49 4.24 -26.99
C THR A 558 -12.33 5.39 -26.45
N GLY A 559 -11.83 6.12 -25.45
CA GLY A 559 -12.59 7.13 -24.72
C GLY A 559 -13.69 6.57 -23.81
N GLN A 560 -13.87 5.25 -23.75
CA GLN A 560 -14.93 4.61 -22.98
C GLN A 560 -14.57 4.49 -21.49
N PRO A 561 -15.56 4.44 -20.58
CA PRO A 561 -15.35 4.07 -19.19
C PRO A 561 -14.75 2.65 -19.07
N CYS A 562 -13.77 2.50 -18.19
CA CYS A 562 -13.09 1.24 -17.90
C CYS A 562 -12.76 1.13 -16.41
N TYR A 563 -12.64 -0.09 -15.90
CA TYR A 563 -12.24 -0.36 -14.52
C TYR A 563 -10.93 -1.16 -14.50
N VAL A 564 -9.83 -0.48 -14.14
CA VAL A 564 -8.47 -1.04 -14.15
C VAL A 564 -7.76 -0.69 -12.83
N PRO A 565 -7.98 -1.47 -11.76
CA PRO A 565 -7.46 -1.18 -10.43
C PRO A 565 -5.95 -1.42 -10.38
N LEU A 566 -5.17 -0.34 -10.32
CA LEU A 566 -3.71 -0.37 -10.35
C LEU A 566 -3.16 0.66 -9.36
N GLY A 567 -2.20 0.25 -8.53
CA GLY A 567 -1.57 1.13 -7.55
C GLY A 567 -0.87 2.35 -8.18
N SER A 568 -0.36 2.23 -9.41
CA SER A 568 0.22 3.34 -10.16
C SER A 568 -0.83 4.39 -10.54
N THR A 569 -2.01 3.95 -10.99
CA THR A 569 -3.17 4.81 -11.29
C THR A 569 -3.67 5.50 -10.03
N ALA A 570 -3.84 4.76 -8.93
CA ALA A 570 -4.29 5.31 -7.65
C ALA A 570 -3.37 6.43 -7.13
N ASN A 571 -2.05 6.28 -7.29
CA ASN A 571 -1.08 7.33 -6.92
C ASN A 571 -1.18 8.57 -7.81
N LYS A 572 -1.43 8.42 -9.12
CA LYS A 572 -1.62 9.56 -10.03
C LYS A 572 -2.93 10.28 -9.70
N GLN A 573 -4.01 9.54 -9.53
CA GLN A 573 -5.31 10.08 -9.17
C GLN A 573 -5.30 10.80 -7.81
N GLY A 574 -4.70 10.20 -6.78
CA GLY A 574 -4.57 10.87 -5.47
C GLY A 574 -3.82 12.20 -5.54
N ARG A 575 -2.82 12.32 -6.43
CA ARG A 575 -2.14 13.61 -6.69
C ARG A 575 -3.08 14.61 -7.38
N VAL A 576 -3.80 14.20 -8.43
CA VAL A 576 -4.73 15.06 -9.18
C VAL A 576 -5.85 15.57 -8.27
N ALA A 577 -6.50 14.66 -7.51
CA ALA A 577 -7.54 15.01 -6.56
C ALA A 577 -7.06 16.04 -5.54
N ALA A 578 -5.83 15.89 -5.01
CA ALA A 578 -5.25 16.87 -4.10
C ALA A 578 -5.05 18.26 -4.70
N VAL A 579 -4.71 18.36 -5.99
CA VAL A 579 -4.57 19.66 -6.67
C VAL A 579 -5.93 20.35 -6.77
N ASN A 580 -6.96 19.59 -7.14
CA ASN A 580 -8.31 20.15 -7.33
C ASN A 580 -9.00 20.46 -5.99
N VAL A 581 -8.76 19.66 -4.94
CA VAL A 581 -9.18 19.98 -3.56
C VAL A 581 -8.65 21.36 -3.13
N CYS A 582 -7.40 21.69 -3.48
CA CYS A 582 -6.79 22.99 -3.18
C CYS A 582 -7.18 24.11 -4.15
N GLY A 583 -8.18 23.92 -5.02
CA GLY A 583 -8.66 24.92 -5.98
C GLY A 583 -7.84 25.03 -7.27
N GLY A 584 -6.98 24.04 -7.56
CA GLY A 584 -6.28 23.93 -8.84
C GLY A 584 -7.16 23.39 -9.97
N ASP A 585 -6.56 23.26 -11.16
CA ASP A 585 -7.19 22.77 -12.38
C ASP A 585 -6.27 21.72 -13.04
N GLU A 586 -6.29 20.48 -12.51
CA GLU A 586 -5.54 19.34 -13.06
C GLU A 586 -6.53 18.24 -13.47
N ALA A 587 -6.47 17.82 -14.74
CA ALA A 587 -7.27 16.72 -15.27
C ALA A 587 -6.49 15.41 -15.27
N PHE A 588 -7.17 14.29 -14.96
CA PHE A 588 -6.65 12.94 -15.15
C PHE A 588 -7.04 12.43 -16.55
N PRO A 589 -6.08 12.24 -17.46
CA PRO A 589 -6.40 12.03 -18.88
C PRO A 589 -7.03 10.66 -19.17
N GLY A 590 -6.79 9.66 -18.33
CA GLY A 590 -7.21 8.27 -18.50
C GLY A 590 -6.06 7.27 -18.36
N VAL A 591 -6.30 6.03 -18.76
CA VAL A 591 -5.35 4.91 -18.67
C VAL A 591 -5.29 4.09 -19.96
N LEU A 592 -4.18 3.37 -20.16
CA LEU A 592 -4.01 2.34 -21.20
C LEU A 592 -4.10 0.90 -20.66
N GLY A 593 -4.34 0.75 -19.35
CA GLY A 593 -4.21 -0.53 -18.65
C GLY A 593 -2.82 -1.16 -18.83
N THR A 594 -1.77 -0.35 -18.70
CA THR A 594 -0.37 -0.80 -18.76
C THR A 594 -0.04 -1.61 -17.52
N THR A 595 0.39 -2.86 -17.72
CA THR A 595 0.66 -3.82 -16.65
C THR A 595 1.91 -4.62 -16.99
N VAL A 596 2.73 -4.90 -15.98
CA VAL A 596 3.83 -5.86 -16.05
C VAL A 596 3.76 -6.77 -14.82
N CYS A 597 4.05 -8.05 -15.02
CA CYS A 597 3.97 -9.11 -14.02
C CYS A 597 5.18 -10.03 -14.18
N LYS A 598 5.73 -10.47 -13.05
CA LYS A 598 6.72 -11.55 -13.04
C LYS A 598 5.98 -12.88 -12.97
N VAL A 599 6.42 -13.84 -13.77
CA VAL A 599 5.91 -15.21 -13.78
C VAL A 599 7.11 -16.15 -13.76
N PHE A 600 7.61 -16.45 -12.56
CA PHE A 600 8.90 -17.15 -12.40
C PHE A 600 10.03 -16.39 -13.12
N ASP A 601 10.76 -17.02 -14.05
CA ASP A 601 11.79 -16.34 -14.83
C ASP A 601 11.25 -15.55 -16.04
N TYR A 602 9.93 -15.55 -16.27
CA TYR A 602 9.32 -14.78 -17.36
C TYR A 602 8.86 -13.40 -16.88
N CYS A 603 9.02 -12.42 -17.76
CA CYS A 603 8.27 -11.17 -17.70
C CYS A 603 7.04 -11.31 -18.61
N VAL A 604 5.87 -10.91 -18.11
CA VAL A 604 4.63 -10.86 -18.87
C VAL A 604 4.04 -9.46 -18.74
N GLY A 605 3.71 -8.78 -19.83
CA GLY A 605 3.29 -7.38 -19.76
C GLY A 605 2.53 -6.88 -20.98
N ARG A 606 1.67 -5.89 -20.79
CA ARG A 606 0.83 -5.33 -21.86
C ARG A 606 0.61 -3.83 -21.70
N THR A 607 0.22 -3.19 -22.80
CA THR A 607 -0.42 -1.87 -22.81
C THR A 607 -1.38 -1.76 -24.00
N GLY A 608 -2.43 -0.95 -23.85
CA GLY A 608 -3.42 -0.71 -24.90
C GLY A 608 -4.36 -1.89 -25.17
N LEU A 609 -4.79 -2.03 -26.42
CA LEU A 609 -5.76 -3.04 -26.84
C LEU A 609 -5.09 -4.39 -27.13
N THR A 610 -5.81 -5.48 -26.85
CA THR A 610 -5.51 -6.80 -27.39
C THR A 610 -6.01 -6.90 -28.84
N GLU A 611 -5.56 -7.91 -29.59
CA GLU A 611 -6.09 -8.16 -30.94
C GLU A 611 -7.59 -8.45 -30.89
N ALA A 612 -8.01 -9.31 -29.96
CA ALA A 612 -9.44 -9.62 -29.75
C ALA A 612 -10.24 -8.35 -29.41
N GLY A 613 -9.77 -7.54 -28.45
CA GLY A 613 -10.46 -6.33 -28.02
C GLY A 613 -10.54 -5.26 -29.11
N ALA A 614 -9.47 -5.09 -29.91
CA ALA A 614 -9.49 -4.16 -31.03
C ALA A 614 -10.50 -4.58 -32.10
N ARG A 615 -10.57 -5.88 -32.44
CA ARG A 615 -11.57 -6.38 -33.40
C ARG A 615 -13.00 -6.27 -32.89
N GLU A 616 -13.24 -6.55 -31.61
CA GLU A 616 -14.57 -6.38 -31.00
C GLU A 616 -15.06 -4.93 -31.07
N LEU A 617 -14.15 -3.97 -31.00
CA LEU A 617 -14.43 -2.54 -31.15
C LEU A 617 -14.54 -2.09 -32.63
N GLY A 618 -14.37 -3.00 -33.59
CA GLY A 618 -14.51 -2.72 -35.02
C GLY A 618 -13.26 -2.17 -35.70
N TYR A 619 -12.09 -2.21 -35.05
CA TYR A 619 -10.83 -1.87 -35.73
C TYR A 619 -10.42 -2.96 -36.70
N ASP A 620 -10.01 -2.57 -37.91
CA ASP A 620 -9.25 -3.45 -38.78
C ASP A 620 -7.78 -3.44 -38.33
N VAL A 621 -7.26 -4.62 -37.99
CA VAL A 621 -5.99 -4.74 -37.29
C VAL A 621 -5.02 -5.69 -37.97
N LEU A 622 -3.79 -5.20 -38.05
CA LEU A 622 -2.59 -5.98 -38.29
C LEU A 622 -1.97 -6.40 -36.97
N THR A 623 -1.53 -7.66 -36.88
CA THR A 623 -0.71 -8.11 -35.77
C THR A 623 0.67 -8.55 -36.21
N VAL A 624 1.63 -8.41 -35.30
CA VAL A 624 3.02 -8.82 -35.49
C VAL A 624 3.46 -9.61 -34.29
N LEU A 625 4.00 -10.82 -34.51
CA LEU A 625 4.72 -11.60 -33.50
C LEU A 625 6.23 -11.58 -33.81
N ALA A 626 7.00 -10.93 -32.95
CA ALA A 626 8.42 -10.63 -33.17
C ALA A 626 9.30 -11.06 -31.99
N PRO A 627 9.61 -12.36 -31.86
CA PRO A 627 10.54 -12.84 -30.86
C PRO A 627 11.98 -12.46 -31.24
N ALA A 628 12.70 -11.82 -30.33
CA ALA A 628 14.11 -11.51 -30.53
C ALA A 628 14.85 -11.42 -29.18
N PRO A 629 16.19 -11.38 -29.19
CA PRO A 629 16.96 -11.08 -27.99
C PRO A 629 16.60 -9.72 -27.39
N ASP A 630 16.52 -9.64 -26.07
CA ASP A 630 16.26 -8.42 -25.30
C ASP A 630 17.43 -7.41 -25.33
N ARG A 631 18.65 -7.92 -25.59
CA ARG A 631 19.92 -7.20 -25.72
C ARG A 631 20.77 -7.83 -26.84
N ALA A 632 21.98 -7.33 -27.08
CA ALA A 632 22.82 -7.86 -28.14
C ALA A 632 23.07 -9.38 -27.95
N HIS A 633 22.85 -10.17 -29.01
CA HIS A 633 22.83 -11.65 -28.95
C HIS A 633 24.12 -12.31 -28.46
N PHE A 634 25.26 -11.61 -28.57
CA PHE A 634 26.56 -12.09 -28.09
C PHE A 634 26.79 -11.81 -26.59
N MET A 635 25.87 -11.11 -25.93
CA MET A 635 25.95 -10.88 -24.48
C MET A 635 25.59 -12.17 -23.72
N PRO A 636 26.34 -12.54 -22.66
CA PRO A 636 26.05 -13.74 -21.87
C PRO A 636 24.67 -13.75 -21.22
N THR A 637 24.12 -12.56 -20.94
CA THR A 637 22.80 -12.38 -20.30
C THR A 637 21.67 -12.17 -21.31
N ALA A 638 21.92 -12.34 -22.62
CA ALA A 638 20.88 -12.17 -23.62
C ALA A 638 19.80 -13.24 -23.48
N GLN A 639 18.55 -12.79 -23.37
CA GLN A 639 17.38 -13.64 -23.22
C GLN A 639 16.39 -13.35 -24.34
N MET A 640 15.57 -14.34 -24.68
CA MET A 640 14.54 -14.17 -25.71
C MET A 640 13.35 -13.39 -25.14
N LEU A 641 12.92 -12.33 -25.82
CA LEU A 641 11.70 -11.60 -25.54
C LEU A 641 10.69 -11.86 -26.65
N LEU A 642 9.47 -12.26 -26.30
CA LEU A 642 8.39 -12.55 -27.22
C LEU A 642 7.44 -11.35 -27.23
N LEU A 643 7.51 -10.53 -28.29
CA LEU A 643 6.72 -9.31 -28.42
C LEU A 643 5.60 -9.49 -29.46
N LYS A 644 4.40 -9.05 -29.10
CA LYS A 644 3.27 -8.86 -30.00
C LYS A 644 2.92 -7.38 -30.11
N LEU A 645 2.69 -6.90 -31.34
CA LEU A 645 2.10 -5.58 -31.60
C LEU A 645 0.70 -5.74 -32.22
N VAL A 646 -0.20 -4.83 -31.87
CA VAL A 646 -1.53 -4.65 -32.45
C VAL A 646 -1.58 -3.27 -33.09
N VAL A 647 -1.82 -3.22 -34.40
CA VAL A 647 -1.66 -2.02 -35.23
C VAL A 647 -2.93 -1.83 -36.05
N GLU A 648 -3.45 -0.60 -36.10
CA GLU A 648 -4.54 -0.25 -37.01
C GLU A 648 -4.04 -0.30 -38.45
N GLU A 649 -4.67 -1.10 -39.32
CA GLU A 649 -4.17 -1.36 -40.68
C GLU A 649 -4.12 -0.07 -41.52
N GLU A 650 -5.22 0.69 -41.53
CA GLU A 650 -5.42 1.88 -42.36
C GLU A 650 -4.37 2.96 -42.04
N THR A 651 -4.23 3.31 -40.77
CA THR A 651 -3.40 4.44 -40.34
C THR A 651 -1.97 4.02 -39.98
N GLY A 652 -1.75 2.75 -39.62
CA GLY A 652 -0.50 2.27 -39.03
C GLY A 652 -0.31 2.65 -37.57
N ARG A 653 -1.33 3.21 -36.91
CA ARG A 653 -1.26 3.59 -35.48
C ARG A 653 -1.07 2.36 -34.60
N LEU A 654 -0.21 2.50 -33.59
CA LEU A 654 -0.06 1.47 -32.57
C LEU A 654 -1.27 1.52 -31.64
N LEU A 655 -2.00 0.41 -31.54
CA LEU A 655 -3.16 0.25 -30.65
C LEU A 655 -2.81 -0.52 -29.38
N GLY A 656 -1.82 -1.42 -29.44
CA GLY A 656 -1.43 -2.21 -28.29
C GLY A 656 -0.14 -2.97 -28.47
N ALA A 657 0.44 -3.38 -27.34
CA ALA A 657 1.63 -4.20 -27.29
C ALA A 657 1.56 -5.19 -26.13
N GLN A 658 2.08 -6.39 -26.33
CA GLN A 658 2.13 -7.46 -25.33
C GLN A 658 3.49 -8.15 -25.37
N VAL A 659 4.06 -8.47 -24.22
CA VAL A 659 5.31 -9.19 -24.07
C VAL A 659 5.13 -10.41 -23.17
N THR A 660 5.86 -11.47 -23.49
CA THR A 660 6.07 -12.64 -22.61
C THR A 660 7.47 -13.21 -22.84
N GLY A 661 8.01 -13.97 -21.89
CA GLY A 661 9.31 -14.63 -22.03
C GLY A 661 10.38 -14.16 -21.04
N PRO A 662 11.58 -14.76 -21.08
CA PRO A 662 12.65 -14.53 -20.11
C PRO A 662 13.41 -13.21 -20.30
N GLY A 663 13.16 -12.47 -21.39
CA GLY A 663 13.82 -11.19 -21.68
C GLY A 663 13.23 -9.99 -20.93
N GLU A 664 13.98 -8.89 -20.93
CA GLU A 664 13.56 -7.59 -20.35
C GLU A 664 12.42 -6.92 -21.14
N GLY A 665 11.19 -7.27 -20.74
CA GLY A 665 9.93 -6.75 -21.29
C GLY A 665 9.53 -5.31 -20.90
N PRO A 666 9.74 -4.83 -19.66
CA PRO A 666 9.17 -3.55 -19.21
C PRO A 666 9.59 -2.36 -20.08
N LYS A 667 10.85 -2.31 -20.52
CA LYS A 667 11.34 -1.28 -21.46
C LYS A 667 10.45 -1.17 -22.71
N ARG A 668 10.04 -2.28 -23.32
CA ARG A 668 9.27 -2.29 -24.58
C ARG A 668 7.81 -1.92 -24.34
N ILE A 669 7.26 -2.34 -23.21
CA ILE A 669 5.91 -1.94 -22.79
C ILE A 669 5.84 -0.45 -22.48
N ASP A 670 6.86 0.12 -21.83
CA ASP A 670 6.92 1.56 -21.55
C ASP A 670 7.05 2.39 -22.84
N ILE A 671 7.90 1.95 -23.79
CA ILE A 671 8.01 2.60 -25.11
C ILE A 671 6.66 2.53 -25.84
N ALA A 672 6.01 1.36 -25.87
CA ALA A 672 4.71 1.20 -26.49
C ALA A 672 3.64 2.09 -25.83
N ALA A 673 3.62 2.17 -24.49
CA ALA A 673 2.65 2.98 -23.77
C ALA A 673 2.82 4.48 -24.11
N MET A 674 4.06 4.96 -24.19
CA MET A 674 4.36 6.33 -24.62
C MET A 674 3.98 6.56 -26.08
N ALA A 675 4.28 5.61 -26.97
CA ALA A 675 3.96 5.70 -28.39
C ALA A 675 2.43 5.77 -28.62
N ILE A 676 1.66 4.90 -27.94
CA ILE A 676 0.20 4.92 -28.00
C ILE A 676 -0.35 6.24 -27.46
N THR A 677 0.15 6.70 -26.30
CA THR A 677 -0.27 7.98 -25.70
C THR A 677 -0.01 9.17 -26.63
N ALA A 678 1.10 9.14 -27.38
CA ALA A 678 1.45 10.15 -28.37
C ALA A 678 0.75 9.95 -29.73
N GLY A 679 -0.05 8.90 -29.90
CA GLY A 679 -0.74 8.58 -31.15
C GLY A 679 0.19 8.17 -32.30
N MET A 680 1.40 7.67 -31.98
CA MET A 680 2.44 7.32 -32.95
C MET A 680 2.06 6.10 -33.81
N SER A 681 2.53 6.13 -35.05
CA SER A 681 2.46 5.00 -35.97
C SER A 681 3.65 4.04 -35.80
N VAL A 682 3.53 2.84 -36.39
CA VAL A 682 4.68 1.94 -36.54
C VAL A 682 5.78 2.56 -37.41
N ASP A 683 5.45 3.54 -38.26
CA ASP A 683 6.45 4.26 -39.04
C ASP A 683 7.31 5.18 -38.17
N ASP A 684 6.69 5.88 -37.22
CA ASP A 684 7.42 6.68 -36.25
C ASP A 684 8.28 5.79 -35.35
N LEU A 685 7.70 4.68 -34.86
CA LEU A 685 8.37 3.76 -33.96
C LEU A 685 9.57 3.06 -34.59
N ALA A 686 9.49 2.71 -35.87
CA ALA A 686 10.59 2.10 -36.60
C ALA A 686 11.78 3.06 -36.85
N ASN A 687 11.59 4.37 -36.65
CA ASN A 687 12.64 5.39 -36.74
C ASN A 687 13.00 6.00 -35.38
N ALA A 688 12.48 5.45 -34.27
CA ALA A 688 12.71 5.99 -32.94
C ALA A 688 14.20 5.89 -32.53
N ASP A 689 14.74 6.98 -32.00
CA ASP A 689 16.10 7.05 -31.47
C ASP A 689 16.14 6.54 -30.01
N LEU A 690 16.32 5.23 -29.85
CA LEU A 690 16.32 4.55 -28.56
C LEU A 690 17.75 4.34 -28.03
N GLY A 691 17.92 4.46 -26.71
CA GLY A 691 19.20 4.21 -26.06
C GLY A 691 19.74 2.80 -26.34
N TYR A 692 20.99 2.74 -26.82
CA TYR A 692 21.68 1.50 -27.22
C TYR A 692 23.07 1.40 -26.59
N ALA A 693 23.31 0.26 -25.94
CA ALA A 693 24.63 -0.34 -25.80
C ALA A 693 24.43 -1.87 -25.67
N PRO A 694 25.44 -2.70 -26.01
CA PRO A 694 25.27 -4.15 -26.06
C PRO A 694 24.61 -4.81 -24.84
N PRO A 695 24.90 -4.41 -23.57
CA PRO A 695 24.27 -5.01 -22.39
C PRO A 695 22.77 -4.74 -22.22
N TYR A 696 22.21 -3.74 -22.92
CA TYR A 696 20.86 -3.21 -22.69
C TYR A 696 19.92 -3.32 -23.90
N SER A 697 20.47 -3.42 -25.12
CA SER A 697 19.68 -3.48 -26.35
C SER A 697 20.49 -4.05 -27.50
N PRO A 698 19.86 -4.75 -28.48
CA PRO A 698 20.45 -4.89 -29.81
C PRO A 698 20.47 -3.52 -30.53
N ALA A 699 21.24 -3.42 -31.62
CA ALA A 699 21.35 -2.19 -32.41
C ALA A 699 19.99 -1.75 -32.98
N PHE A 700 19.18 -2.71 -33.40
CA PHE A 700 17.75 -2.53 -33.60
C PHE A 700 17.05 -3.12 -32.38
N ASP A 701 16.43 -2.28 -31.57
CA ASP A 701 15.62 -2.74 -30.45
C ASP A 701 14.53 -3.70 -30.96
N ASN A 702 14.11 -4.66 -30.13
CA ASN A 702 13.06 -5.60 -30.48
C ASN A 702 11.77 -4.90 -30.93
N ILE A 703 11.41 -3.75 -30.32
CA ILE A 703 10.22 -2.99 -30.73
C ILE A 703 10.38 -2.31 -32.09
N ILE A 704 11.57 -1.82 -32.42
CA ILE A 704 11.90 -1.25 -33.75
C ILE A 704 11.85 -2.37 -34.81
N THR A 705 12.36 -3.55 -34.46
CA THR A 705 12.28 -4.73 -35.34
C THR A 705 10.83 -5.10 -35.61
N ALA A 706 9.99 -5.17 -34.59
CA ALA A 706 8.57 -5.45 -34.72
C ALA A 706 7.83 -4.39 -35.57
N ALA A 707 8.15 -3.11 -35.39
CA ALA A 707 7.60 -2.03 -36.20
C ALA A 707 7.99 -2.15 -37.69
N ASN A 708 9.23 -2.55 -37.99
CA ASN A 708 9.65 -2.82 -39.37
C ASN A 708 9.00 -4.08 -39.95
N VAL A 709 8.69 -5.09 -39.14
CA VAL A 709 7.85 -6.22 -39.58
C VAL A 709 6.44 -5.74 -39.94
N ALA A 710 5.84 -4.87 -39.12
CA ALA A 710 4.53 -4.27 -39.43
C ALA A 710 4.56 -3.49 -40.76
N ARG A 711 5.60 -2.66 -40.98
CA ARG A 711 5.83 -1.97 -42.26
C ARG A 711 5.87 -2.93 -43.45
N ASN A 712 6.62 -4.03 -43.33
CA ASN A 712 6.74 -5.02 -44.40
C ASN A 712 5.40 -5.71 -44.70
N LYS A 713 4.57 -5.95 -43.69
CA LYS A 713 3.24 -6.52 -43.89
C LYS A 713 2.29 -5.52 -44.57
N ARG A 714 2.21 -4.28 -44.08
CA ARG A 714 1.40 -3.21 -44.69
C ARG A 714 1.80 -2.92 -46.14
N ALA A 715 3.09 -3.00 -46.45
CA ALA A 715 3.60 -2.83 -47.82
C ALA A 715 3.44 -4.08 -48.71
N GLY A 716 2.89 -5.19 -48.19
CA GLY A 716 2.73 -6.45 -48.92
C GLY A 716 4.04 -7.22 -49.16
N HIS A 717 5.18 -6.75 -48.63
CA HIS A 717 6.46 -7.45 -48.72
C HIS A 717 6.46 -8.75 -47.91
N MET A 718 5.68 -8.82 -46.83
CA MET A 718 5.49 -10.01 -46.00
C MET A 718 4.01 -10.34 -45.84
N VAL A 719 3.54 -11.42 -46.46
CA VAL A 719 2.25 -12.04 -46.13
C VAL A 719 2.45 -12.98 -44.93
N GLY A 720 1.93 -12.59 -43.77
CA GLY A 720 2.04 -13.35 -42.52
C GLY A 720 0.83 -14.26 -42.27
N ILE A 721 1.03 -15.27 -41.43
CA ILE A 721 -0.06 -16.11 -40.88
C ILE A 721 0.25 -16.44 -39.42
N SER A 722 -0.75 -16.39 -38.53
CA SER A 722 -0.53 -16.61 -37.10
C SER A 722 -0.29 -18.10 -36.78
N PRO A 723 0.44 -18.42 -35.69
CA PRO A 723 0.59 -19.80 -35.21
C PRO A 723 -0.75 -20.51 -34.95
N VAL A 724 -1.75 -19.76 -34.46
CA VAL A 724 -3.10 -20.27 -34.18
C VAL A 724 -3.79 -20.70 -35.49
N GLU A 725 -3.70 -19.88 -36.53
CA GLU A 725 -4.28 -20.19 -37.83
C GLU A 725 -3.56 -21.37 -38.51
N VAL A 726 -2.22 -21.44 -38.41
CA VAL A 726 -1.46 -22.60 -38.90
C VAL A 726 -1.88 -23.87 -38.19
N LYS A 727 -2.04 -23.84 -36.86
CA LYS A 727 -2.52 -24.99 -36.09
C LYS A 727 -3.92 -25.43 -36.55
N ARG A 728 -4.83 -24.48 -36.77
CA ARG A 728 -6.18 -24.76 -37.30
C ARG A 728 -6.11 -25.49 -38.64
N LYS A 729 -5.28 -25.02 -39.57
CA LYS A 729 -5.06 -25.64 -40.89
C LYS A 729 -4.50 -27.06 -40.79
N LEU A 730 -3.55 -27.29 -39.87
CA LEU A 730 -3.00 -28.64 -39.61
C LEU A 730 -4.09 -29.59 -39.09
N GLU A 731 -4.99 -29.12 -38.22
CA GLU A 731 -6.06 -29.93 -37.64
C GLU A 731 -7.22 -30.19 -38.60
N SER A 732 -7.53 -29.23 -39.49
CA SER A 732 -8.53 -29.42 -40.55
C SER A 732 -8.04 -30.31 -41.70
N GLY A 733 -6.73 -30.58 -41.77
CA GLY A 733 -6.14 -31.34 -42.87
C GLY A 733 -6.12 -30.55 -44.18
N ASP A 734 -6.00 -29.22 -44.11
CA ASP A 734 -5.84 -28.37 -45.28
C ASP A 734 -4.64 -28.83 -46.14
N ASP A 735 -4.76 -28.70 -47.46
CA ASP A 735 -3.68 -29.07 -48.38
C ASP A 735 -2.67 -27.92 -48.56
N PHE A 736 -1.63 -27.90 -47.72
CA PHE A 736 -0.54 -26.92 -47.78
C PHE A 736 0.80 -27.55 -47.37
N VAL A 737 1.91 -26.88 -47.69
CA VAL A 737 3.26 -27.29 -47.28
C VAL A 737 3.70 -26.46 -46.09
N PHE A 738 3.84 -27.09 -44.92
CA PHE A 738 4.44 -26.46 -43.75
C PHE A 738 5.96 -26.64 -43.76
N LEU A 739 6.71 -25.60 -44.09
CA LEU A 739 8.13 -25.67 -44.41
C LEU A 739 9.02 -25.10 -43.30
N ASP A 740 9.75 -26.00 -42.63
CA ASP A 740 10.74 -25.66 -41.61
C ASP A 740 12.10 -25.40 -42.27
N LEU A 741 12.60 -24.16 -42.13
CA LEU A 741 13.86 -23.72 -42.72
C LEU A 741 15.05 -23.79 -41.76
N ARG A 742 14.85 -24.37 -40.56
CA ARG A 742 15.92 -24.58 -39.58
C ARG A 742 16.90 -25.66 -40.02
N THR A 743 18.04 -25.74 -39.33
CA THR A 743 19.01 -26.82 -39.54
C THR A 743 18.48 -28.15 -38.99
N PRO A 744 18.95 -29.31 -39.50
CA PRO A 744 18.49 -30.61 -39.00
C PRO A 744 18.67 -30.80 -37.49
N GLY A 745 19.78 -30.30 -36.93
CA GLY A 745 20.04 -30.38 -35.48
C GLY A 745 19.13 -29.49 -34.63
N GLU A 746 18.61 -28.38 -35.18
CA GLU A 746 17.56 -27.61 -34.50
C GLU A 746 16.23 -28.36 -34.51
N VAL A 747 15.89 -29.00 -35.64
CA VAL A 747 14.65 -29.78 -35.79
C VAL A 747 14.66 -31.05 -34.95
N GLU A 748 15.82 -31.65 -34.72
CA GLU A 748 15.99 -32.81 -33.84
C GLU A 748 15.74 -32.47 -32.37
N ARG A 749 16.06 -31.25 -31.94
CA ARG A 749 15.82 -30.79 -30.56
C ARG A 749 14.36 -30.43 -30.29
N GLU A 750 13.67 -29.94 -31.30
CA GLU A 750 12.30 -29.46 -31.19
C GLU A 750 11.65 -29.44 -32.59
N ARG A 751 10.60 -30.24 -32.78
CA ARG A 751 9.88 -30.34 -34.06
C ARG A 751 8.44 -29.86 -33.92
N LEU A 752 7.96 -29.14 -34.94
CA LEU A 752 6.53 -28.88 -35.08
C LEU A 752 5.88 -30.02 -35.90
N PRO A 753 4.78 -30.63 -35.42
CA PRO A 753 4.08 -31.68 -36.14
C PRO A 753 3.66 -31.26 -37.56
N GLY A 754 3.79 -32.16 -38.53
CA GLY A 754 3.42 -31.92 -39.93
C GLY A 754 4.43 -31.10 -40.75
N ALA A 755 5.50 -30.58 -40.14
CA ALA A 755 6.49 -29.77 -40.86
C ALA A 755 7.47 -30.61 -41.68
N THR A 756 7.74 -30.17 -42.92
CA THR A 756 8.80 -30.67 -43.79
C THR A 756 10.05 -29.81 -43.61
N CYS A 757 11.22 -30.42 -43.36
CA CYS A 757 12.46 -29.69 -43.14
C CYS A 757 13.31 -29.55 -44.42
N ILE A 758 13.49 -28.32 -44.89
CA ILE A 758 14.48 -27.97 -45.91
C ILE A 758 15.28 -26.77 -45.39
N PRO A 759 16.50 -26.98 -44.87
CA PRO A 759 17.29 -25.89 -44.30
C PRO A 759 17.47 -24.75 -45.30
N LEU A 760 17.40 -23.49 -44.83
CA LEU A 760 17.50 -22.30 -45.69
C LEU A 760 18.72 -22.35 -46.63
N ALA A 761 19.87 -22.80 -46.13
CA ALA A 761 21.11 -22.90 -46.90
C ALA A 761 21.00 -23.86 -48.10
N SER A 762 20.12 -24.86 -48.04
CA SER A 762 19.88 -25.84 -49.10
C SER A 762 18.65 -25.50 -49.96
N LEU A 763 17.82 -24.55 -49.55
CA LEU A 763 16.52 -24.26 -50.18
C LEU A 763 16.64 -24.02 -51.68
N ARG A 764 17.59 -23.18 -52.12
CA ARG A 764 17.79 -22.86 -53.55
C ARG A 764 18.08 -24.09 -54.41
N GLY A 765 18.83 -25.06 -53.88
CA GLY A 765 19.16 -26.30 -54.59
C GLY A 765 18.05 -27.35 -54.55
N ARG A 766 17.06 -27.19 -53.67
CA ARG A 766 15.99 -28.17 -53.40
C ARG A 766 14.59 -27.65 -53.76
N LEU A 767 14.49 -26.56 -54.54
CA LEU A 767 13.21 -25.99 -54.96
C LEU A 767 12.33 -26.97 -55.74
N ALA A 768 12.93 -27.93 -56.46
CA ALA A 768 12.19 -28.94 -57.23
C ALA A 768 11.42 -29.94 -56.36
N GLU A 769 11.71 -30.02 -55.05
CA GLU A 769 10.99 -30.89 -54.11
C GLU A 769 9.68 -30.26 -53.63
N LEU A 770 9.46 -28.97 -53.90
CA LEU A 770 8.30 -28.22 -53.42
C LEU A 770 7.26 -28.05 -54.54
N PRO A 771 5.97 -28.34 -54.27
CA PRO A 771 4.88 -28.09 -55.22
C PRO A 771 4.68 -26.58 -55.40
N ARG A 772 4.55 -26.12 -56.65
CA ARG A 772 4.49 -24.68 -56.99
C ARG A 772 3.10 -24.09 -56.85
N GLU A 773 2.10 -24.95 -56.97
CA GLU A 773 0.67 -24.66 -56.99
C GLU A 773 0.03 -24.69 -55.60
N LYS A 774 0.72 -25.22 -54.58
CA LYS A 774 0.21 -25.28 -53.21
C LYS A 774 0.63 -24.06 -52.40
N GLU A 775 -0.20 -23.74 -51.40
CA GLU A 775 0.19 -22.81 -50.33
C GLU A 775 1.43 -23.35 -49.61
N ILE A 776 2.46 -22.51 -49.46
CA ILE A 776 3.66 -22.83 -48.66
C ILE A 776 3.73 -21.87 -47.49
N ILE A 777 3.76 -22.42 -46.28
CA ILE A 777 3.92 -21.66 -45.05
C ILE A 777 5.33 -21.90 -44.52
N THR A 778 6.20 -20.90 -44.63
CA THR A 778 7.59 -20.98 -44.16
C THR A 778 7.72 -20.52 -42.72
N PHE A 779 8.64 -21.14 -41.97
CA PHE A 779 8.99 -20.68 -40.64
C PHE A 779 10.42 -21.07 -40.26
N CYS A 780 10.90 -20.49 -39.15
CA CYS A 780 12.07 -20.98 -38.44
C CYS A 780 11.89 -20.74 -36.92
N GLN A 781 12.96 -20.62 -36.15
CA GLN A 781 12.86 -20.34 -34.70
C GLN A 781 12.15 -19.01 -34.39
N ILE A 782 12.55 -17.93 -35.07
CA ILE A 782 12.03 -16.56 -34.86
C ILE A 782 11.50 -15.93 -36.15
N SER A 783 11.26 -16.76 -37.17
CA SER A 783 10.79 -16.40 -38.51
C SER A 783 11.62 -15.43 -39.36
N LEU A 784 12.84 -15.05 -38.92
CA LEU A 784 13.81 -14.36 -39.79
C LEU A 784 14.16 -15.18 -41.04
N ARG A 785 14.66 -16.42 -40.87
CA ARG A 785 14.91 -17.35 -41.98
C ARG A 785 13.62 -17.74 -42.72
N GLY A 786 12.49 -17.75 -42.00
CA GLY A 786 11.15 -17.95 -42.56
C GLY A 786 10.86 -16.94 -43.66
N TYR A 787 11.04 -15.65 -43.33
CA TYR A 787 10.89 -14.54 -44.25
C TYR A 787 11.86 -14.61 -45.44
N GLU A 788 13.15 -14.86 -45.19
CA GLU A 788 14.15 -15.01 -46.27
C GLU A 788 13.79 -16.15 -47.23
N GLY A 789 13.35 -17.30 -46.70
CA GLY A 789 12.89 -18.41 -47.52
C GLY A 789 11.65 -18.07 -48.34
N ALA A 790 10.70 -17.33 -47.76
CA ALA A 790 9.53 -16.87 -48.51
C ALA A 790 9.90 -15.95 -49.68
N LEU A 791 10.88 -15.05 -49.49
CA LEU A 791 11.41 -14.23 -50.58
C LEU A 791 12.07 -15.06 -51.67
N ILE A 792 12.88 -16.07 -51.29
CA ILE A 792 13.50 -17.00 -52.25
C ILE A 792 12.43 -17.74 -53.06
N LEU A 793 11.38 -18.25 -52.41
CA LEU A 793 10.29 -18.96 -53.08
C LEU A 793 9.53 -18.03 -54.04
N ARG A 794 9.09 -16.85 -53.57
CA ARG A 794 8.37 -15.89 -54.42
C ARG A 794 9.19 -15.46 -55.63
N ALA A 795 10.48 -15.18 -55.44
CA ALA A 795 11.40 -14.83 -56.53
C ALA A 795 11.57 -15.96 -57.56
N ASN A 796 11.30 -17.21 -57.17
CA ASN A 796 11.37 -18.38 -58.05
C ASN A 796 9.99 -18.84 -58.54
N GLY A 797 8.96 -17.99 -58.48
CA GLY A 797 7.66 -18.22 -59.09
C GLY A 797 6.68 -19.06 -58.26
N PHE A 798 6.90 -19.19 -56.95
CA PHE A 798 5.88 -19.71 -56.02
C PHE A 798 4.89 -18.59 -55.69
N SER A 799 3.61 -18.80 -55.98
CA SER A 799 2.59 -17.73 -55.97
C SER A 799 1.89 -17.54 -54.63
N ASP A 800 1.69 -18.61 -53.86
CA ASP A 800 1.06 -18.58 -52.54
C ASP A 800 2.06 -18.99 -51.45
N VAL A 801 2.79 -18.00 -50.95
CA VAL A 801 3.81 -18.21 -49.91
C VAL A 801 3.53 -17.29 -48.75
N LYS A 802 3.35 -17.85 -47.55
CA LYS A 802 3.12 -17.14 -46.29
C LYS A 802 4.25 -17.43 -45.31
N VAL A 803 4.45 -16.53 -44.36
CA VAL A 803 5.41 -16.71 -43.27
C VAL A 803 4.63 -16.89 -41.98
N MET A 804 4.88 -17.98 -41.24
CA MET A 804 4.30 -18.11 -39.91
C MET A 804 4.95 -17.09 -38.98
N ASP A 805 4.14 -16.23 -38.40
CA ASP A 805 4.57 -15.20 -37.45
C ASP A 805 5.21 -15.82 -36.20
N GLY A 806 6.26 -15.18 -35.68
CA GLY A 806 6.95 -15.60 -34.46
C GLY A 806 7.68 -16.96 -34.48
N GLY A 807 7.47 -17.81 -35.48
CA GLY A 807 8.20 -19.07 -35.62
C GLY A 807 7.94 -20.04 -34.47
N THR A 808 8.88 -20.96 -34.20
CA THR A 808 8.71 -21.92 -33.11
C THR A 808 8.82 -21.29 -31.71
N ALA A 809 9.42 -20.11 -31.60
CA ALA A 809 9.55 -19.38 -30.33
C ALA A 809 8.19 -18.90 -29.78
N MET A 810 7.26 -18.53 -30.66
CA MET A 810 5.91 -18.09 -30.28
C MET A 810 4.82 -19.10 -30.64
N TRP A 811 5.19 -20.38 -30.80
CA TRP A 811 4.25 -21.47 -30.99
C TRP A 811 3.65 -21.90 -29.63
N PRO A 812 2.35 -21.64 -29.35
CA PRO A 812 1.77 -21.84 -28.02
C PRO A 812 1.40 -23.30 -27.72
N TYR A 813 1.52 -24.21 -28.69
CA TYR A 813 1.13 -25.62 -28.56
C TYR A 813 2.32 -26.55 -28.30
N GLU A 814 2.04 -27.81 -27.99
CA GLU A 814 3.06 -28.83 -27.81
C GLU A 814 4.00 -28.94 -29.02
N LYS A 815 5.24 -29.28 -28.72
CA LYS A 815 6.36 -29.44 -29.64
C LYS A 815 6.88 -30.87 -29.44
N ALA A 816 7.17 -31.56 -30.53
CA ALA A 816 7.61 -32.95 -30.54
C ALA A 816 9.13 -33.08 -30.38
#